data_AF-A0A3D3B423-F1
#
_entry.id   AF-A0A3D3B423-F1
#
_cell.length_a   1.000
_cell.length_b   1.000
_cell.length_c   1.000
_cell.angle_alpha   90.00
_cell.angle_beta   90.00
_cell.angle_gamma   90.00
#
_symmetry.space_group_name_H-M   'P 1'
#
loop_
_entity.id
_entity.type
_entity.pdbx_description
1 polymer ?
#
loop_
_entity_poly.entity_id
_entity_poly.type
_entity_poly.pdbx_seq_one_letter_code
_entity_poly.pdbx_strand_id
1 'polypeptide(L)'
;MTKVVDAAPARPNQPAGGLMGILARCAVLALVFMILGVPVTDVWRFLLLTVAVMTLCFGGVRFEGRRWVVALASVVAVAALNWLLPSPHIEEGHNVYIPVGTSLDVFNTELPPDAQRKMQQIFDESYINDPKNLPGSPDWWKSPVFAQQPSRFVDHAFSTSSDALWQQPKYSRTADAIDFTSQEQARIGAINRIAYNFYRRSDKKNHQSASGFATDARIDRSSMPFFVMLELNGALAGGEICWRGQTLWEEPDGQFSRVDHADRACRAITEQDQGKRVFALAIAPDKPLSFTVYPNLPHRATLWAKIAARVLGVFIVLAALVRIETISQLLLPIGAVVSTLLTILIISPDFLLGFHTYLGGNDGLTHESLGFSISQALALGHFKEAFRGGENVFYFMPGLRYLKAIEDMLFGDTNFGMILCTGFIPIFLYFIISRLFPLRWSVCLILIFMFIPIFERFGFAQFLYAREMIKGFPEPVGYGAFLGALALIAWSVPMPNAAPPRSPMPSGWIGLALALSVAMRPNLAVAAALLLVMVGAWLLLERRWKEFVVLGLGFSPILLIALHNLYFGGKFVPLTSAALISATFITPPSVYLSAFGQLLHLNFGGEGLALVRRHLNNWNHLADFYRLIALFAALWVMLARTHPLPLRGLAAVALSMQVVLLFYLPTGRYAYLAWLLVFLVFLVAFREGFLPWLSQSYPGSLRRLARLPGLRQMGGVLGSSRWSHAHQLSQVTPPMGFITGLKTVCRPLVSPLGQVLQLFPRGSRVFDVDCGSGGLLHLALNDAGVSHAAGYDVSSKAVGAAQTLPWRSERLHVVHRMPGEGVPDLSGADYVTLCDVLHHVPPEAKASFLKDITEKMRPGAVLVLVDIDASRRGGSWMNQLHDLIVSQEWVVPVAAHVARSMLQQAGMVIREESFVRSLWYPHYLILAEKPSVPSATPAKPLAPMSAAPG
;
A
#
# COMPACT_ATOMS: atom_id res chain seq x y z
N MET A 1 -2.90 -27.23 -61.30
CA MET A 1 -3.03 -27.86 -59.97
C MET A 1 -2.60 -26.86 -58.91
N THR A 2 -3.60 -26.14 -58.41
CA THR A 2 -3.55 -25.09 -57.39
C THR A 2 -3.49 -25.72 -56.00
N LYS A 3 -2.45 -25.43 -55.21
CA LYS A 3 -2.50 -25.59 -53.75
C LYS A 3 -2.65 -24.23 -53.11
N VAL A 4 -3.88 -23.99 -52.68
CA VAL A 4 -4.33 -22.90 -51.82
C VAL A 4 -3.51 -22.93 -50.54
N VAL A 5 -2.79 -21.85 -50.27
CA VAL A 5 -2.23 -21.54 -48.96
C VAL A 5 -3.37 -20.93 -48.16
N ASP A 6 -3.87 -21.66 -47.17
CA ASP A 6 -4.81 -21.13 -46.19
C ASP A 6 -4.12 -20.00 -45.41
N ALA A 7 -4.37 -18.76 -45.84
CA ALA A 7 -4.15 -17.58 -45.04
C ALA A 7 -5.12 -17.66 -43.85
N ALA A 8 -4.61 -18.05 -42.69
CA ALA A 8 -5.33 -17.92 -41.43
C ALA A 8 -5.84 -16.47 -41.31
N PRO A 9 -7.14 -16.23 -41.01
CA PRO A 9 -7.67 -14.90 -40.90
C PRO A 9 -6.93 -14.15 -39.78
N ALA A 10 -6.43 -12.96 -40.09
CA ALA A 10 -5.86 -12.05 -39.12
C ALA A 10 -6.84 -11.90 -37.94
N ARG A 11 -6.42 -12.29 -36.73
CA ARG A 11 -7.20 -12.06 -35.51
C ARG A 11 -7.45 -10.54 -35.39
N PRO A 12 -8.70 -10.05 -35.34
CA PRO A 12 -9.03 -8.63 -35.41
C PRO A 12 -8.76 -7.87 -34.09
N ASN A 13 -7.88 -8.37 -33.22
CA ASN A 13 -7.61 -7.81 -31.90
C ASN A 13 -6.13 -7.99 -31.51
N GLN A 14 -5.20 -7.48 -32.32
CA GLN A 14 -3.89 -7.13 -31.78
C GLN A 14 -4.06 -5.82 -31.00
N PRO A 15 -3.65 -5.74 -29.72
CA PRO A 15 -3.64 -4.47 -29.01
C PRO A 15 -2.73 -3.52 -29.78
N ALA A 16 -3.19 -2.31 -30.07
CA ALA A 16 -2.38 -1.28 -30.72
C ALA A 16 -1.16 -0.96 -29.84
N GLY A 17 -0.08 -1.73 -30.01
CA GLY A 17 1.21 -1.49 -29.37
C GLY A 17 1.84 -0.29 -30.04
N GLY A 18 1.72 0.89 -29.43
CA GLY A 18 2.24 2.14 -29.97
C GLY A 18 1.56 3.38 -29.38
N LEU A 19 1.84 4.54 -29.98
CA LEU A 19 1.30 5.85 -29.60
C LEU A 19 -0.23 5.85 -29.47
N MET A 20 -0.93 5.18 -30.40
CA MET A 20 -2.39 5.10 -30.42
C MET A 20 -2.97 4.39 -29.19
N GLY A 21 -2.30 3.36 -28.66
CA GLY A 21 -2.71 2.70 -27.42
C GLY A 21 -2.55 3.58 -26.20
N ILE A 22 -1.52 4.44 -26.17
CA ILE A 22 -1.29 5.39 -25.09
C ILE A 22 -2.32 6.52 -25.16
N LEU A 23 -2.53 7.11 -26.34
CA LEU A 23 -3.54 8.15 -26.54
C LEU A 23 -4.93 7.64 -26.15
N ALA A 24 -5.26 6.40 -26.49
CA ALA A 24 -6.51 5.78 -26.06
C ALA A 24 -6.59 5.64 -24.54
N ARG A 25 -5.52 5.22 -23.85
CA ARG A 25 -5.50 5.19 -22.38
C ARG A 25 -5.68 6.58 -21.77
N CYS A 26 -4.95 7.58 -22.26
CA CYS A 26 -5.11 8.96 -21.82
C CYS A 26 -6.55 9.46 -22.05
N ALA A 27 -7.18 9.13 -23.18
CA ALA A 27 -8.56 9.46 -23.46
C ALA A 27 -9.53 8.78 -22.47
N VAL A 28 -9.36 7.48 -22.17
CA VAL A 28 -10.17 6.80 -21.14
C VAL A 28 -10.02 7.48 -19.78
N LEU A 29 -8.79 7.80 -19.38
CA LEU A 29 -8.53 8.50 -18.12
C LEU A 29 -9.19 9.89 -18.08
N ALA A 30 -9.17 10.62 -19.20
CA ALA A 30 -9.87 11.90 -19.33
C ALA A 30 -11.40 11.73 -19.19
N LEU A 31 -12.01 10.68 -19.77
CA LEU A 31 -13.43 10.38 -19.56
C LEU A 31 -13.73 10.13 -18.07
N VAL A 32 -12.85 9.41 -17.37
CA VAL A 32 -12.98 9.16 -15.92
C VAL A 32 -12.91 10.46 -15.12
N PHE A 33 -11.96 11.35 -15.41
CA PHE A 33 -11.89 12.67 -14.77
C PHE A 33 -13.13 13.53 -15.05
N MET A 34 -13.67 13.51 -16.28
CA MET A 34 -14.90 14.22 -16.61
C MET A 34 -16.11 13.70 -15.82
N ILE A 35 -16.17 12.39 -15.51
CA ILE A 35 -17.22 11.82 -14.68
C ILE A 35 -17.04 12.20 -13.21
N LEU A 36 -15.81 12.05 -12.67
CA LEU A 36 -15.54 12.31 -11.25
C LEU A 36 -15.60 13.81 -10.91
N GLY A 37 -15.33 14.68 -11.89
CA GLY A 37 -15.12 16.11 -11.70
C GLY A 37 -13.69 16.39 -11.22
N VAL A 38 -13.17 17.54 -11.63
CA VAL A 38 -11.86 18.06 -11.20
C VAL A 38 -12.12 19.36 -10.42
N PRO A 39 -11.47 19.57 -9.25
CA PRO A 39 -10.52 18.66 -8.61
C PRO A 39 -11.17 17.45 -7.92
N VAL A 40 -10.44 16.34 -7.85
CA VAL A 40 -10.82 15.14 -7.11
C VAL A 40 -10.38 15.29 -5.65
N THR A 41 -11.27 15.76 -4.80
CA THR A 41 -10.97 16.09 -3.39
C THR A 41 -11.47 15.05 -2.39
N ASP A 42 -12.43 14.22 -2.78
CA ASP A 42 -13.03 13.20 -1.91
C ASP A 42 -12.28 11.87 -1.96
N VAL A 43 -12.12 11.20 -0.80
CA VAL A 43 -11.49 9.88 -0.70
C VAL A 43 -12.17 8.84 -1.60
N TRP A 44 -13.49 8.81 -1.67
CA TRP A 44 -14.21 7.83 -2.50
C TRP A 44 -13.96 8.05 -4.00
N ARG A 45 -13.87 9.31 -4.47
CA ARG A 45 -13.53 9.62 -5.87
C ARG A 45 -12.09 9.23 -6.16
N PHE A 46 -11.18 9.50 -5.22
CA PHE A 46 -9.78 9.08 -5.33
C PHE A 46 -9.63 7.55 -5.40
N LEU A 47 -10.38 6.79 -4.59
CA LEU A 47 -10.36 5.32 -4.66
C LEU A 47 -10.88 4.80 -6.00
N LEU A 48 -11.97 5.38 -6.54
CA LEU A 48 -12.47 5.04 -7.87
C LEU A 48 -11.45 5.37 -8.97
N LEU A 49 -10.81 6.54 -8.89
CA LEU A 49 -9.76 6.94 -9.82
C LEU A 49 -8.56 5.98 -9.73
N THR A 50 -8.17 5.59 -8.52
CA THR A 50 -7.08 4.62 -8.31
C THR A 50 -7.43 3.28 -8.95
N VAL A 51 -8.66 2.78 -8.78
CA VAL A 51 -9.15 1.58 -9.47
C VAL A 51 -9.11 1.76 -10.99
N ALA A 52 -9.56 2.91 -11.51
CA ALA A 52 -9.54 3.21 -12.94
C ALA A 52 -8.10 3.23 -13.49
N VAL A 53 -7.16 3.89 -12.80
CA VAL A 53 -5.75 3.95 -13.18
C VAL A 53 -5.13 2.54 -13.19
N MET A 54 -5.35 1.75 -12.12
CA MET A 54 -4.80 0.40 -12.03
C MET A 54 -5.40 -0.54 -13.10
N THR A 55 -6.72 -0.50 -13.31
CA THR A 55 -7.36 -1.31 -14.35
C THR A 55 -6.91 -0.90 -15.76
N LEU A 56 -6.67 0.39 -16.01
CA LEU A 56 -6.20 0.89 -17.30
C LEU A 56 -4.72 0.55 -17.58
N CYS A 57 -3.86 0.60 -16.56
CA CYS A 57 -2.45 0.25 -16.67
C CYS A 57 -2.24 -1.24 -16.96
N PHE A 58 -3.04 -2.10 -16.35
CA PHE A 58 -2.89 -3.56 -16.44
C PHE A 58 -3.90 -4.23 -17.38
N GLY A 59 -4.93 -3.51 -17.84
CA GLY A 59 -5.91 -3.95 -18.83
C GLY A 59 -5.56 -3.54 -20.26
N GLY A 60 -6.22 -4.20 -21.22
CA GLY A 60 -6.19 -3.82 -22.64
C GLY A 60 -7.32 -2.85 -22.99
N VAL A 61 -7.04 -1.83 -23.80
CA VAL A 61 -8.08 -0.90 -24.28
C VAL A 61 -8.76 -1.46 -25.53
N ARG A 62 -10.10 -1.38 -25.57
CA ARG A 62 -10.94 -1.78 -26.71
C ARG A 62 -11.14 -0.60 -27.65
N PHE A 63 -10.98 -0.82 -28.96
CA PHE A 63 -11.05 0.22 -29.98
C PHE A 63 -12.37 0.23 -30.77
N GLU A 64 -13.35 -0.60 -30.40
CA GLU A 64 -14.64 -0.68 -31.10
C GLU A 64 -15.44 0.63 -30.92
N GLY A 65 -15.73 1.34 -32.02
CA GLY A 65 -16.38 2.66 -31.98
C GLY A 65 -17.72 2.69 -31.22
N ARG A 66 -18.53 1.63 -31.32
CA ARG A 66 -19.79 1.51 -30.56
C ARG A 66 -19.59 1.61 -29.05
N ARG A 67 -18.49 1.06 -28.52
CA ARG A 67 -18.18 1.10 -27.08
C ARG A 67 -17.74 2.49 -26.64
N TRP A 68 -17.02 3.21 -27.49
CA TRP A 68 -16.66 4.61 -27.26
C TRP A 68 -17.90 5.52 -27.24
N VAL A 69 -18.88 5.27 -28.11
CA VAL A 69 -20.17 5.96 -28.05
C VAL A 69 -20.90 5.70 -26.73
N VAL A 70 -20.94 4.45 -26.25
CA VAL A 70 -21.53 4.12 -24.93
C VAL A 70 -20.80 4.85 -23.80
N ALA A 71 -19.47 4.85 -23.82
CA ALA A 71 -18.67 5.56 -22.81
C ALA A 71 -18.95 7.08 -22.82
N LEU A 72 -18.98 7.70 -24.01
CA LEU A 72 -19.30 9.13 -24.15
C LEU A 72 -20.74 9.43 -23.71
N ALA A 73 -21.71 8.60 -24.09
CA ALA A 73 -23.10 8.74 -23.64
C ALA A 73 -23.21 8.65 -22.12
N SER A 74 -22.42 7.79 -21.47
CA SER A 74 -22.33 7.72 -20.01
C SER A 74 -21.77 9.00 -19.40
N VAL A 75 -20.74 9.61 -19.98
CA VAL A 75 -20.20 10.90 -19.51
C VAL A 75 -21.28 11.99 -19.62
N VAL A 76 -21.95 12.09 -20.77
CA VAL A 76 -23.02 13.06 -21.01
C VAL A 76 -24.19 12.86 -20.05
N ALA A 77 -24.60 11.61 -19.80
CA ALA A 77 -25.67 11.30 -18.86
C ALA A 77 -25.32 11.73 -17.42
N VAL A 78 -24.09 11.47 -16.95
CA VAL A 78 -23.64 11.91 -15.63
C VAL A 78 -23.56 13.44 -15.56
N ALA A 79 -23.05 14.09 -16.60
CA ALA A 79 -22.98 15.55 -16.66
C ALA A 79 -24.39 16.18 -16.63
N ALA A 80 -25.33 15.65 -17.41
CA ALA A 80 -26.72 16.10 -17.44
C ALA A 80 -27.40 15.92 -16.08
N LEU A 81 -27.22 14.76 -15.42
CA LEU A 81 -27.76 14.53 -14.09
C LEU A 81 -27.18 15.49 -13.05
N ASN A 82 -25.87 15.75 -13.11
CA ASN A 82 -25.21 16.69 -12.19
C ASN A 82 -25.73 18.13 -12.37
N TRP A 83 -26.06 18.51 -13.60
CA TRP A 83 -26.61 19.83 -13.93
C TRP A 83 -28.10 19.97 -13.56
N LEU A 84 -28.91 18.92 -13.79
CA LEU A 84 -30.36 18.95 -13.54
C LEU A 84 -30.73 18.82 -12.05
N LEU A 85 -29.94 18.09 -11.26
CA LEU A 85 -30.21 17.91 -9.84
C LEU A 85 -29.69 19.11 -9.04
N PRO A 86 -30.51 19.73 -8.17
CA PRO A 86 -30.06 20.84 -7.33
C PRO A 86 -28.93 20.40 -6.40
N SER A 87 -27.98 21.29 -6.12
CA SER A 87 -26.91 21.11 -5.14
C SER A 87 -26.99 22.25 -4.12
N PRO A 88 -26.77 21.98 -2.82
CA PRO A 88 -26.53 23.05 -1.85
C PRO A 88 -25.18 23.68 -2.18
N HIS A 89 -25.19 24.76 -2.97
CA HIS A 89 -23.99 25.47 -3.39
C HIS A 89 -23.53 26.42 -2.27
N ILE A 90 -22.54 26.01 -1.48
CA ILE A 90 -22.06 26.73 -0.31
C ILE A 90 -20.86 27.60 -0.70
N GLU A 91 -20.99 28.91 -0.54
CA GLU A 91 -19.87 29.84 -0.64
C GLU A 91 -19.07 29.81 0.66
N GLU A 92 -17.82 29.36 0.57
CA GLU A 92 -16.92 29.16 1.70
C GLU A 92 -15.73 30.14 1.60
N GLY A 93 -15.50 30.91 2.66
CA GLY A 93 -14.32 31.74 2.83
C GLY A 93 -13.46 31.25 3.98
N HIS A 94 -12.15 31.14 3.80
CA HIS A 94 -11.26 30.71 4.88
C HIS A 94 -9.86 31.31 4.75
N ASN A 95 -9.19 31.45 5.89
CA ASN A 95 -7.78 31.84 5.92
C ASN A 95 -7.16 31.56 7.30
N VAL A 96 -5.82 31.60 7.33
CA VAL A 96 -5.04 31.72 8.56
C VAL A 96 -5.32 33.09 9.19
N TYR A 97 -5.53 33.12 10.51
CA TYR A 97 -5.89 34.32 11.26
C TYR A 97 -4.75 34.78 12.16
N ILE A 98 -3.94 35.71 11.66
CA ILE A 98 -2.83 36.34 12.40
C ILE A 98 -2.97 37.86 12.24
N PRO A 99 -3.79 38.53 13.09
CA PRO A 99 -4.19 39.92 12.92
C PRO A 99 -3.16 40.89 13.51
N VAL A 100 -1.89 40.81 13.07
CA VAL A 100 -0.81 41.71 13.50
C VAL A 100 -0.13 42.37 12.30
N GLY A 101 0.49 43.54 12.51
CA GLY A 101 1.13 44.30 11.45
C GLY A 101 0.12 44.69 10.36
N THR A 102 0.53 44.68 9.09
CA THR A 102 -0.37 45.07 7.98
C THR A 102 -1.49 44.06 7.70
N SER A 103 -1.37 42.81 8.21
CA SER A 103 -2.46 41.82 8.10
C SER A 103 -3.70 42.28 8.85
N LEU A 104 -3.54 43.01 9.96
CA LEU A 104 -4.65 43.58 10.72
C LEU A 104 -5.46 44.57 9.85
N ASP A 105 -4.77 45.41 9.06
CA ASP A 105 -5.41 46.37 8.18
C ASP A 105 -6.27 45.68 7.10
N VAL A 106 -5.78 44.56 6.56
CA VAL A 106 -6.52 43.74 5.59
C VAL A 106 -7.78 43.17 6.22
N PHE A 107 -7.68 42.56 7.40
CA PHE A 107 -8.85 42.01 8.09
C PHE A 107 -9.85 43.09 8.50
N ASN A 108 -9.40 44.25 8.97
CA ASN A 108 -10.27 45.39 9.30
C ASN A 108 -11.00 45.96 8.08
N THR A 109 -10.42 45.85 6.89
CA THR A 109 -11.00 46.37 5.64
C THR A 109 -11.96 45.37 4.99
N GLU A 110 -11.59 44.08 4.96
CA GLU A 110 -12.29 43.07 4.17
C GLU A 110 -13.26 42.18 4.99
N LEU A 111 -13.10 42.06 6.32
CA LEU A 111 -14.04 41.32 7.17
C LEU A 111 -15.13 42.23 7.76
N PRO A 112 -16.30 41.67 8.14
CA PRO A 112 -17.31 42.43 8.87
C PRO A 112 -16.73 43.03 10.17
N PRO A 113 -16.92 44.34 10.44
CA PRO A 113 -16.26 45.01 11.57
C PRO A 113 -16.54 44.36 12.93
N ASP A 114 -17.76 43.85 13.14
CA ASP A 114 -18.12 43.21 14.41
C ASP A 114 -17.49 41.81 14.56
N ALA A 115 -17.48 41.02 13.49
CA ALA A 115 -16.80 39.71 13.47
C ALA A 115 -15.30 39.87 13.71
N GLN A 116 -14.67 40.83 13.02
CA GLN A 116 -13.24 41.10 13.14
C GLN A 116 -12.84 41.51 14.57
N ARG A 117 -13.58 42.42 15.22
CA ARG A 117 -13.32 42.79 16.62
C ARG A 117 -13.38 41.58 17.55
N LYS A 118 -14.37 40.69 17.38
CA LYS A 118 -14.55 39.51 18.23
C LYS A 118 -13.46 38.47 17.99
N MET A 119 -13.09 38.23 16.73
CA MET A 119 -11.99 37.34 16.37
C MET A 119 -10.65 37.86 16.89
N GLN A 120 -10.40 39.16 16.77
CA GLN A 120 -9.19 39.79 17.33
C GLN A 120 -9.14 39.66 18.85
N GLN A 121 -10.26 39.90 19.55
CA GLN A 121 -10.31 39.69 21.01
C GLN A 121 -9.91 38.25 21.39
N ILE A 122 -10.42 37.24 20.68
CA ILE A 122 -10.07 35.83 20.93
C ILE A 122 -8.57 35.60 20.68
N PHE A 123 -8.02 36.14 19.59
CA PHE A 123 -6.59 36.01 19.29
C PHE A 123 -5.72 36.69 20.34
N ASP A 124 -6.08 37.89 20.77
CA ASP A 124 -5.35 38.66 21.77
C ASP A 124 -5.38 37.92 23.12
N GLU A 125 -6.52 37.38 23.53
CA GLU A 125 -6.64 36.54 24.72
C GLU A 125 -5.75 35.28 24.66
N SER A 126 -5.69 34.59 23.51
CA SER A 126 -4.94 33.33 23.35
C SER A 126 -3.43 33.49 23.13
N TYR A 127 -2.99 34.52 22.40
CA TYR A 127 -1.61 34.63 21.94
C TYR A 127 -0.86 35.88 22.42
N ILE A 128 -1.57 36.92 22.86
CA ILE A 128 -0.97 38.17 23.35
C ILE A 128 -1.00 38.24 24.88
N ASN A 129 -2.17 38.00 25.47
CA ASN A 129 -2.44 38.22 26.89
C ASN A 129 -2.26 36.96 27.75
N ASP A 130 -2.04 35.78 27.16
CA ASP A 130 -1.88 34.51 27.91
C ASP A 130 -0.63 34.56 28.83
N PRO A 131 -0.79 34.39 30.16
CA PRO A 131 0.29 34.30 31.13
C PRO A 131 1.37 33.25 30.81
N LYS A 132 1.02 32.15 30.12
CA LYS A 132 1.98 31.13 29.67
C LYS A 132 2.94 31.65 28.59
N ASN A 133 2.53 32.69 27.87
CA ASN A 133 3.32 33.39 26.85
C ASN A 133 4.09 34.60 27.42
N LEU A 134 4.07 34.84 28.74
CA LEU A 134 4.61 36.05 29.39
C LEU A 134 6.02 36.00 30.04
N PRO A 135 6.89 34.97 29.92
CA PRO A 135 8.30 35.14 30.29
C PRO A 135 9.13 35.58 29.05
N GLY A 136 9.17 36.90 28.81
CA GLY A 136 10.09 37.54 27.85
C GLY A 136 9.41 38.32 26.72
N SER A 137 9.38 39.65 26.89
CA SER A 137 8.81 40.69 26.02
C SER A 137 7.30 40.55 25.67
N PRO A 138 6.45 41.49 26.11
CA PRO A 138 5.04 41.60 25.70
C PRO A 138 4.84 41.79 24.19
N ASP A 139 5.89 42.07 23.42
CA ASP A 139 5.83 42.52 22.01
C ASP A 139 6.47 41.50 21.04
N TRP A 140 6.18 40.21 21.17
CA TRP A 140 6.83 39.17 20.35
C TRP A 140 6.56 39.33 18.85
N TRP A 141 5.40 39.85 18.47
CA TRP A 141 5.05 40.19 17.08
C TRP A 141 5.77 41.44 16.57
N LYS A 142 6.40 42.23 17.45
CA LYS A 142 7.30 43.34 17.10
C LYS A 142 8.78 42.94 17.17
N SER A 143 9.07 41.67 17.47
CA SER A 143 10.44 41.16 17.42
C SER A 143 11.08 41.48 16.07
N PRO A 144 12.37 41.85 16.01
CA PRO A 144 13.08 42.03 14.74
C PRO A 144 12.92 40.85 13.79
N VAL A 145 12.73 39.63 14.32
CA VAL A 145 12.49 38.40 13.57
C VAL A 145 11.12 38.37 12.88
N PHE A 146 10.10 38.94 13.53
CA PHE A 146 8.75 39.08 12.97
C PHE A 146 8.64 40.35 12.09
N ALA A 147 9.42 41.39 12.39
CA ALA A 147 9.50 42.62 11.60
C ALA A 147 10.30 42.47 10.28
N GLN A 148 11.14 41.44 10.17
CA GLN A 148 11.85 41.07 8.93
C GLN A 148 11.03 40.15 8.00
N GLN A 149 9.86 39.69 8.44
CA GLN A 149 8.90 39.00 7.58
C GLN A 149 8.42 39.95 6.47
N PRO A 150 7.90 39.47 5.33
CA PRO A 150 7.17 40.34 4.42
C PRO A 150 6.16 41.15 5.24
N SER A 151 6.09 42.46 5.02
CA SER A 151 5.26 43.38 5.81
C SER A 151 3.80 42.93 5.88
N ARG A 152 3.36 42.06 4.97
CA ARG A 152 2.03 41.50 4.78
C ARG A 152 2.08 39.96 4.73
N PHE A 153 1.48 39.28 5.72
CA PHE A 153 1.31 37.82 5.71
C PHE A 153 0.12 37.37 4.86
N VAL A 154 -0.85 38.26 4.72
CA VAL A 154 -2.16 38.00 4.14
C VAL A 154 -2.47 39.09 3.13
N ASP A 155 -2.64 38.70 1.86
CA ASP A 155 -3.00 39.65 0.81
C ASP A 155 -4.49 39.97 0.81
N HIS A 156 -5.35 38.99 1.12
CA HIS A 156 -6.80 39.12 1.20
C HIS A 156 -7.33 38.36 2.42
N ALA A 157 -8.41 38.84 3.04
CA ALA A 157 -9.01 38.19 4.20
C ALA A 157 -9.41 36.75 3.91
N PHE A 158 -9.85 36.45 2.69
CA PHE A 158 -10.14 35.09 2.22
C PHE A 158 -9.03 34.61 1.29
N SER A 159 -8.42 33.47 1.62
CA SER A 159 -7.33 32.90 0.82
C SER A 159 -7.87 32.12 -0.38
N THR A 160 -7.16 32.14 -1.51
CA THR A 160 -7.48 31.25 -2.64
C THR A 160 -7.15 29.81 -2.28
N SER A 161 -8.12 28.90 -2.43
CA SER A 161 -7.94 27.45 -2.26
C SER A 161 -7.59 26.78 -3.59
N SER A 162 -6.79 25.71 -3.52
CA SER A 162 -6.48 24.89 -4.70
C SER A 162 -7.73 24.18 -5.24
N ASP A 163 -8.72 23.94 -4.37
CA ASP A 163 -10.01 23.36 -4.76
C ASP A 163 -10.78 24.24 -5.76
N ALA A 164 -10.51 25.54 -5.74
CA ALA A 164 -11.22 26.54 -6.53
C ALA A 164 -10.46 26.97 -7.79
N LEU A 165 -9.34 26.33 -8.16
CA LEU A 165 -8.57 26.70 -9.36
C LEU A 165 -9.38 26.63 -10.66
N TRP A 166 -10.45 25.82 -10.68
CA TRP A 166 -11.38 25.68 -11.81
C TRP A 166 -12.74 26.35 -11.56
N GLN A 167 -12.87 27.09 -10.47
CA GLN A 167 -14.10 27.72 -10.03
C GLN A 167 -13.94 29.25 -10.07
N GLN A 168 -15.05 29.97 -9.88
CA GLN A 168 -15.07 31.42 -9.69
C GLN A 168 -15.85 31.72 -8.41
N PRO A 169 -15.32 31.35 -7.22
CA PRO A 169 -16.02 31.53 -5.96
C PRO A 169 -16.10 33.01 -5.57
N LYS A 170 -17.07 33.36 -4.73
CA LYS A 170 -17.15 34.71 -4.12
C LYS A 170 -16.06 34.93 -3.07
N TYR A 171 -15.67 33.88 -2.36
CA TYR A 171 -14.65 33.91 -1.31
C TYR A 171 -13.46 32.99 -1.63
N SER A 172 -13.26 31.90 -0.88
CA SER A 172 -12.12 30.99 -1.03
C SER A 172 -12.39 29.83 -1.97
N ARG A 173 -13.58 29.21 -1.85
CA ARG A 173 -14.04 28.11 -2.72
C ARG A 173 -15.56 27.96 -2.65
N THR A 174 -16.11 27.19 -3.59
CA THR A 174 -17.49 26.68 -3.50
C THR A 174 -17.48 25.19 -3.15
N ALA A 175 -18.37 24.79 -2.25
CA ALA A 175 -18.48 23.41 -1.77
C ALA A 175 -19.94 22.90 -1.82
N ASP A 176 -20.13 21.62 -2.11
CA ASP A 176 -21.42 20.93 -2.01
C ASP A 176 -21.73 20.45 -0.57
N ALA A 177 -20.69 20.34 0.27
CA ALA A 177 -20.80 19.87 1.65
C ALA A 177 -19.62 20.40 2.47
N ILE A 178 -19.86 20.66 3.77
CA ILE A 178 -18.81 21.01 4.73
C ILE A 178 -18.87 20.03 5.88
N ASP A 179 -17.78 19.29 6.09
CA ASP A 179 -17.60 18.37 7.20
C ASP A 179 -16.12 18.26 7.56
N PHE A 180 -15.75 18.75 8.73
CA PHE A 180 -14.40 18.59 9.25
C PHE A 180 -14.36 18.50 10.77
N THR A 181 -13.39 17.73 11.27
CA THR A 181 -13.16 17.54 12.72
C THR A 181 -11.78 18.00 13.17
N SER A 182 -10.91 18.39 12.23
CA SER A 182 -9.54 18.83 12.45
C SER A 182 -9.13 19.89 11.43
N GLN A 183 -7.97 20.52 11.66
CA GLN A 183 -7.33 21.46 10.75
C GLN A 183 -7.04 20.83 9.37
N GLU A 184 -6.55 19.60 9.36
CA GLU A 184 -6.22 18.86 8.14
C GLU A 184 -7.47 18.63 7.28
N GLN A 185 -8.58 18.23 7.91
CA GLN A 185 -9.85 17.98 7.22
C GLN A 185 -10.54 19.27 6.75
N ALA A 186 -10.29 20.41 7.40
CA ALA A 186 -10.77 21.71 6.93
C ALA A 186 -10.13 22.12 5.58
N ARG A 187 -8.96 21.54 5.24
CA ARG A 187 -8.24 21.74 3.97
C ARG A 187 -7.96 23.20 3.68
N ILE A 188 -7.35 23.87 4.67
CA ILE A 188 -6.93 25.28 4.58
C ILE A 188 -5.53 25.33 3.95
N GLY A 189 -5.46 25.34 2.61
CA GLY A 189 -4.20 25.31 1.86
C GLY A 189 -3.20 26.41 2.25
N ALA A 190 -3.72 27.58 2.69
CA ALA A 190 -2.93 28.72 3.17
C ALA A 190 -1.95 28.35 4.29
N ILE A 191 -2.26 27.35 5.13
CA ILE A 191 -1.39 26.91 6.22
C ILE A 191 -0.02 26.43 5.72
N ASN A 192 0.05 25.84 4.51
CA ASN A 192 1.31 25.37 3.90
C ASN A 192 1.96 26.42 2.99
N ARG A 193 1.70 27.72 3.20
CA ARG A 193 2.45 28.79 2.54
C ARG A 193 3.79 29.01 3.25
N ILE A 194 4.82 29.32 2.46
CA ILE A 194 6.16 29.62 3.00
C ILE A 194 6.16 30.87 3.89
N ALA A 195 5.17 31.75 3.75
CA ALA A 195 4.93 32.88 4.65
C ALA A 195 4.72 32.46 6.12
N TYR A 196 4.23 31.24 6.37
CA TYR A 196 4.02 30.69 7.70
C TYR A 196 5.06 29.65 8.10
N ASN A 197 6.30 29.77 7.60
CA ASN A 197 7.40 28.85 7.91
C ASN A 197 7.91 28.97 9.37
N PHE A 198 7.02 28.72 10.33
CA PHE A 198 7.26 28.78 11.77
C PHE A 198 7.78 27.43 12.26
N TYR A 199 8.85 27.43 13.05
CA TYR A 199 9.42 26.21 13.64
C TYR A 199 9.95 26.48 15.05
N ARG A 200 9.98 25.47 15.91
CA ARG A 200 10.30 25.62 17.34
C ARG A 200 11.80 25.58 17.59
N ARG A 201 12.27 26.36 18.57
CA ARG A 201 13.69 26.42 18.95
C ARG A 201 14.24 25.09 19.50
N SER A 202 13.40 24.23 20.07
CA SER A 202 13.74 22.88 20.57
C SER A 202 14.09 21.88 19.47
N ASP A 203 13.63 22.11 18.23
CA ASP A 203 13.82 21.18 17.10
C ASP A 203 15.25 21.27 16.51
N LYS A 204 16.08 22.18 17.04
CA LYS A 204 17.48 22.42 16.63
C LYS A 204 18.44 21.25 16.85
N LYS A 205 18.09 20.22 17.63
CA LYS A 205 19.04 19.11 17.87
C LYS A 205 19.44 18.36 16.59
N ASN A 206 18.68 18.45 15.49
CA ASN A 206 18.93 17.66 14.27
C ASN A 206 19.27 18.45 12.99
N HIS A 207 19.25 19.79 12.98
CA HIS A 207 19.50 20.57 11.74
C HIS A 207 20.45 21.76 11.97
N GLN A 208 21.75 21.53 11.75
CA GLN A 208 22.75 22.57 11.54
C GLN A 208 22.88 22.84 10.02
N SER A 209 21.98 23.62 9.43
CA SER A 209 22.24 24.23 8.12
C SER A 209 21.25 25.37 7.83
N ALA A 210 21.81 26.58 7.81
CA ALA A 210 21.51 27.75 6.98
C ALA A 210 20.07 28.30 6.84
N SER A 211 19.93 29.57 7.23
CA SER A 211 18.98 30.60 6.78
C SER A 211 17.52 30.59 7.23
N GLY A 212 17.06 29.58 7.96
CA GLY A 212 15.76 29.67 8.64
C GLY A 212 15.79 30.64 9.82
N PHE A 213 14.72 31.43 9.99
CA PHE A 213 14.48 32.28 11.15
C PHE A 213 13.89 31.47 12.31
N ALA A 214 14.70 31.19 13.33
CA ALA A 214 14.23 30.46 14.51
C ALA A 214 13.26 31.36 15.29
N THR A 215 11.97 31.21 15.07
CA THR A 215 10.96 31.78 15.95
C THR A 215 10.90 30.91 17.22
N ASP A 216 10.94 31.52 18.39
CA ASP A 216 10.27 30.95 19.57
C ASP A 216 8.76 30.90 19.23
N ALA A 217 8.35 30.00 18.34
CA ALA A 217 7.04 30.05 17.70
C ALA A 217 5.94 29.85 18.76
N ARG A 218 5.36 30.96 19.22
CA ARG A 218 4.19 30.99 20.09
C ARG A 218 2.94 30.47 19.38
N ILE A 219 2.97 30.44 18.04
CA ILE A 219 1.99 29.79 17.17
C ILE A 219 2.57 28.44 16.71
N ASP A 220 1.90 27.35 17.06
CA ASP A 220 2.24 26.00 16.61
C ASP A 220 1.55 25.72 15.27
N ARG A 221 2.28 25.15 14.30
CA ARG A 221 1.72 24.82 12.98
C ARG A 221 0.70 23.68 13.06
N SER A 222 0.80 22.80 14.05
CA SER A 222 -0.19 21.73 14.28
C SER A 222 -1.53 22.24 14.81
N SER A 223 -1.57 23.49 15.28
CA SER A 223 -2.78 24.19 15.73
C SER A 223 -2.73 25.65 15.28
N MET A 224 -2.63 25.86 13.96
CA MET A 224 -2.62 27.19 13.38
C MET A 224 -3.95 27.90 13.68
N PRO A 225 -3.93 29.20 14.05
CA PRO A 225 -5.16 29.97 14.14
C PRO A 225 -5.76 30.14 12.74
N PHE A 226 -6.98 29.69 12.53
CA PHE A 226 -7.71 29.87 11.27
C PHE A 226 -9.20 30.09 11.51
N PHE A 227 -9.89 30.55 10.47
CA PHE A 227 -11.35 30.60 10.44
C PHE A 227 -11.91 30.02 9.14
N VAL A 228 -13.14 29.53 9.21
CA VAL A 228 -13.96 29.14 8.06
C VAL A 228 -15.27 29.92 8.16
N MET A 229 -15.69 30.54 7.06
CA MET A 229 -16.89 31.34 6.94
C MET A 229 -17.77 30.73 5.87
N LEU A 230 -19.07 30.62 6.17
CA LEU A 230 -20.07 30.14 5.24
C LEU A 230 -21.11 31.22 5.01
N GLU A 231 -21.50 31.43 3.75
CA GLU A 231 -22.71 32.18 3.41
C GLU A 231 -23.88 31.22 3.23
N LEU A 232 -24.92 31.36 4.05
CA LEU A 232 -26.07 30.46 4.05
C LEU A 232 -27.00 30.76 2.88
N ASN A 233 -27.28 29.76 2.04
CA ASN A 233 -28.22 29.90 0.92
C ASN A 233 -29.59 29.29 1.28
N GLY A 234 -30.62 29.62 0.48
CA GLY A 234 -31.97 29.09 0.70
C GLY A 234 -32.09 27.56 0.52
N ALA A 235 -31.17 26.92 -0.21
CA ALA A 235 -31.16 25.45 -0.38
C ALA A 235 -30.80 24.69 0.92
N LEU A 236 -30.17 25.36 1.88
CA LEU A 236 -29.85 24.83 3.20
C LEU A 236 -31.01 24.97 4.20
N ALA A 237 -32.08 25.72 3.88
CA ALA A 237 -33.22 25.88 4.76
C ALA A 237 -33.89 24.53 5.08
N GLY A 238 -34.23 24.33 6.36
CA GLY A 238 -34.71 23.05 6.90
C GLY A 238 -33.61 22.02 7.14
N GLY A 239 -32.34 22.38 6.94
CA GLY A 239 -31.17 21.63 7.38
C GLY A 239 -30.71 22.04 8.78
N GLU A 240 -29.51 21.60 9.15
CA GLU A 240 -28.88 21.88 10.45
C GLU A 240 -27.37 22.05 10.31
N ILE A 241 -26.79 22.92 11.14
CA ILE A 241 -25.34 23.04 11.31
C ILE A 241 -24.99 22.51 12.68
N CYS A 242 -24.04 21.58 12.75
CA CYS A 242 -23.55 21.00 14.00
C CYS A 242 -22.08 21.35 14.20
N TRP A 243 -21.72 21.82 15.39
CA TRP A 243 -20.34 22.14 15.70
C TRP A 243 -19.98 21.89 17.16
N ARG A 244 -18.68 21.78 17.39
CA ARG A 244 -18.02 21.93 18.68
C ARG A 244 -16.98 23.02 18.55
N GLY A 245 -16.86 23.90 19.53
CA GLY A 245 -15.94 25.03 19.51
C GLY A 245 -16.67 26.37 19.37
N GLN A 246 -15.94 27.37 18.90
CA GLN A 246 -16.41 28.75 18.85
C GLN A 246 -16.99 29.10 17.48
N THR A 247 -18.16 29.72 17.47
CA THR A 247 -18.76 30.26 16.23
C THR A 247 -19.33 31.65 16.41
N LEU A 248 -19.35 32.41 15.32
CA LEU A 248 -20.04 33.68 15.22
C LEU A 248 -21.18 33.55 14.19
N TRP A 249 -22.38 33.92 14.59
CA TRP A 249 -23.58 33.85 13.75
C TRP A 249 -24.10 35.25 13.47
N GLU A 250 -24.27 35.61 12.20
CA GLU A 250 -24.81 36.93 11.83
C GLU A 250 -26.27 37.06 12.26
N GLU A 251 -26.63 38.21 12.83
CA GLU A 251 -27.98 38.55 13.24
C GLU A 251 -28.62 39.53 12.24
N PRO A 252 -29.95 39.74 12.26
CA PRO A 252 -30.64 40.60 11.30
C PRO A 252 -30.15 42.07 11.27
N ASP A 253 -29.51 42.54 12.34
CA ASP A 253 -28.92 43.88 12.44
C ASP A 253 -27.49 43.96 11.87
N GLY A 254 -26.97 42.84 11.32
CA GLY A 254 -25.62 42.72 10.78
C GLY A 254 -24.53 42.54 11.84
N GLN A 255 -24.89 42.46 13.13
CA GLN A 255 -23.95 42.11 14.20
C GLN A 255 -23.81 40.59 14.31
N PHE A 256 -22.77 40.13 15.03
CA PHE A 256 -22.48 38.70 15.13
C PHE A 256 -22.66 38.19 16.55
N SER A 257 -23.63 37.32 16.81
CA SER A 257 -23.76 36.66 18.10
C SER A 257 -22.74 35.52 18.24
N ARG A 258 -22.14 35.36 19.42
CA ARG A 258 -21.19 34.27 19.69
C ARG A 258 -21.95 33.07 20.24
N VAL A 259 -21.86 31.94 19.55
CA VAL A 259 -22.57 30.69 19.90
C VAL A 259 -21.56 29.56 20.05
N ASP A 260 -21.03 29.43 21.26
CA ASP A 260 -20.03 28.41 21.57
C ASP A 260 -20.67 27.13 22.08
N HIS A 261 -20.12 25.99 21.67
CA HIS A 261 -20.53 24.68 22.17
C HIS A 261 -19.32 23.89 22.67
N ALA A 262 -19.30 23.56 23.97
CA ALA A 262 -18.22 22.78 24.57
C ALA A 262 -18.21 21.33 24.05
N ASP A 263 -19.40 20.74 23.92
CA ASP A 263 -19.68 19.48 23.25
C ASP A 263 -20.33 19.71 21.89
N ARG A 264 -20.42 18.68 21.04
CA ARG A 264 -21.05 18.83 19.72
C ARG A 264 -22.55 19.09 19.88
N ALA A 265 -23.04 20.22 19.37
CA ALA A 265 -24.46 20.56 19.34
C ALA A 265 -24.86 21.15 17.98
N CYS A 266 -26.16 21.17 17.68
CA CYS A 266 -26.70 21.52 16.37
C CYS A 266 -27.72 22.66 16.45
N ARG A 267 -27.73 23.51 15.42
CA ARG A 267 -28.72 24.59 15.21
C ARG A 267 -29.38 24.40 13.84
N ALA A 268 -30.71 24.46 13.82
CA ALA A 268 -31.48 24.39 12.58
C ALA A 268 -31.29 25.65 11.73
N ILE A 269 -31.28 25.47 10.40
CA ILE A 269 -31.20 26.57 9.42
C ILE A 269 -32.62 26.92 8.98
N THR A 270 -33.01 28.17 9.19
CA THR A 270 -34.34 28.68 8.82
C THR A 270 -34.30 29.51 7.55
N GLU A 271 -35.44 29.79 6.93
CA GLU A 271 -35.50 30.70 5.77
C GLU A 271 -35.01 32.11 6.10
N GLN A 272 -35.14 32.54 7.36
CA GLN A 272 -34.64 33.83 7.84
C GLN A 272 -33.11 33.90 7.88
N ASP A 273 -32.42 32.78 7.77
CA ASP A 273 -30.96 32.72 7.78
C ASP A 273 -30.34 32.85 6.38
N GLN A 274 -31.16 32.96 5.33
CA GLN A 274 -30.67 33.15 3.97
C GLN A 274 -29.84 34.44 3.83
N GLY A 275 -28.66 34.33 3.25
CA GLY A 275 -27.69 35.41 3.04
C GLY A 275 -26.83 35.72 4.26
N LYS A 276 -27.13 35.14 5.43
CA LYS A 276 -26.34 35.36 6.64
C LYS A 276 -25.02 34.59 6.60
N ARG A 277 -24.02 35.14 7.29
CA ARG A 277 -22.68 34.56 7.42
C ARG A 277 -22.49 33.89 8.76
N VAL A 278 -21.85 32.72 8.74
CA VAL A 278 -21.48 31.96 9.94
C VAL A 278 -19.98 31.73 9.92
N PHE A 279 -19.27 32.17 10.95
CA PHE A 279 -17.84 31.93 11.13
C PHE A 279 -17.63 30.80 12.14
N ALA A 280 -16.89 29.78 11.73
CA ALA A 280 -16.33 28.74 12.58
C ALA A 280 -14.87 29.12 12.90
N LEU A 281 -14.55 29.25 14.19
CA LEU A 281 -13.29 29.82 14.65
C LEU A 281 -12.41 28.75 15.30
N ALA A 282 -11.26 28.48 14.69
CA ALA A 282 -10.17 27.69 15.26
C ALA A 282 -9.01 28.62 15.61
N ILE A 283 -9.30 29.70 16.36
CA ILE A 283 -8.31 30.70 16.77
C ILE A 283 -7.70 30.31 18.12
N ALA A 284 -8.52 29.92 19.10
CA ALA A 284 -8.04 29.53 20.42
C ALA A 284 -7.53 28.08 20.39
N PRO A 285 -6.24 27.81 20.66
CA PRO A 285 -5.63 26.49 20.49
C PRO A 285 -6.16 25.44 21.48
N ASP A 286 -6.72 25.87 22.61
CA ASP A 286 -7.34 25.02 23.63
C ASP A 286 -8.79 24.62 23.31
N LYS A 287 -9.39 25.20 22.25
CA LYS A 287 -10.78 24.97 21.85
C LYS A 287 -10.84 24.28 20.48
N PRO A 288 -10.86 22.94 20.45
CA PRO A 288 -10.86 22.21 19.19
C PRO A 288 -12.18 22.40 18.42
N LEU A 289 -12.05 22.77 17.15
CA LEU A 289 -13.17 23.01 16.25
C LEU A 289 -13.57 21.74 15.49
N SER A 290 -14.85 21.38 15.53
CA SER A 290 -15.47 20.50 14.53
C SER A 290 -16.71 21.16 13.98
N PHE A 291 -16.97 21.01 12.69
CA PHE A 291 -18.03 21.72 12.01
C PHE A 291 -18.59 20.89 10.86
N THR A 292 -19.90 20.67 10.87
CA THR A 292 -20.59 19.89 9.84
C THR A 292 -21.90 20.59 9.46
N VAL A 293 -22.14 20.72 8.16
CA VAL A 293 -23.42 21.20 7.61
C VAL A 293 -24.19 20.02 7.05
N TYR A 294 -25.41 19.83 7.55
CA TYR A 294 -26.33 18.82 7.07
C TYR A 294 -27.46 19.49 6.29
N PRO A 295 -27.49 19.34 4.95
CA PRO A 295 -28.61 19.83 4.14
C PRO A 295 -29.93 19.17 4.53
N ASN A 296 -31.05 19.68 4.03
CA ASN A 296 -32.35 19.01 4.20
C ASN A 296 -32.39 17.67 3.43
N LEU A 297 -33.37 16.81 3.76
CA LEU A 297 -33.46 15.44 3.22
C LEU A 297 -33.52 15.39 1.67
N PRO A 298 -34.30 16.25 0.97
CA PRO A 298 -34.29 16.27 -0.49
C PRO A 298 -32.90 16.54 -1.08
N HIS A 299 -32.16 17.53 -0.55
CA HIS A 299 -30.81 17.83 -1.05
C HIS A 299 -29.81 16.71 -0.71
N ARG A 300 -29.92 16.05 0.46
CA ARG A 300 -29.11 14.84 0.75
C ARG A 300 -29.38 13.74 -0.29
N ALA A 301 -30.64 13.51 -0.66
CA ALA A 301 -31.00 12.54 -1.69
C ALA A 301 -30.41 12.88 -3.07
N THR A 302 -30.40 14.16 -3.45
CA THR A 302 -29.74 14.60 -4.69
C THR A 302 -28.23 14.37 -4.67
N LEU A 303 -27.55 14.62 -3.54
CA LEU A 303 -26.12 14.35 -3.39
C LEU A 303 -25.82 12.85 -3.53
N TRP A 304 -26.62 11.97 -2.90
CA TRP A 304 -26.48 10.52 -3.06
C TRP A 304 -26.71 10.06 -4.51
N ALA A 305 -27.71 10.63 -5.19
CA ALA A 305 -27.96 10.34 -6.60
C ALA A 305 -26.77 10.75 -7.50
N LYS A 306 -26.17 11.92 -7.26
CA LYS A 306 -24.95 12.37 -7.97
C LYS A 306 -23.78 11.42 -7.71
N ILE A 307 -23.57 10.98 -6.46
CA ILE A 307 -22.52 10.00 -6.11
C ILE A 307 -22.76 8.68 -6.85
N ALA A 308 -23.96 8.12 -6.78
CA ALA A 308 -24.30 6.85 -7.43
C ALA A 308 -24.11 6.92 -8.96
N ALA A 309 -24.49 8.04 -9.59
CA ALA A 309 -24.30 8.25 -11.01
C ALA A 309 -22.83 8.32 -11.41
N ARG A 310 -21.99 9.00 -10.64
CA ARG A 310 -20.52 9.05 -10.87
C ARG A 310 -19.90 7.66 -10.75
N VAL A 311 -20.23 6.92 -9.69
CA VAL A 311 -19.77 5.54 -9.46
C VAL A 311 -20.15 4.67 -10.66
N LEU A 312 -21.44 4.65 -11.02
CA LEU A 312 -21.96 3.86 -12.13
C LEU A 312 -21.32 4.26 -13.45
N GLY A 313 -21.15 5.56 -13.70
CA GLY A 313 -20.53 6.09 -14.91
C GLY A 313 -19.09 5.62 -15.09
N VAL A 314 -18.27 5.67 -14.03
CA VAL A 314 -16.90 5.14 -14.09
C VAL A 314 -16.91 3.65 -14.40
N PHE A 315 -17.76 2.87 -13.73
CA PHE A 315 -17.88 1.43 -14.00
C PHE A 315 -18.33 1.14 -15.44
N ILE A 316 -19.27 1.90 -15.99
CA ILE A 316 -19.71 1.76 -17.39
C ILE A 316 -18.55 2.05 -18.35
N VAL A 317 -17.81 3.14 -18.15
CA VAL A 317 -16.65 3.50 -18.98
C VAL A 317 -15.58 2.39 -18.93
N LEU A 318 -15.22 1.93 -17.73
CA LEU A 318 -14.22 0.87 -17.57
C LEU A 318 -14.69 -0.46 -18.18
N ALA A 319 -15.94 -0.88 -17.93
CA ALA A 319 -16.49 -2.12 -18.47
C ALA A 319 -16.61 -2.08 -20.01
N ALA A 320 -16.96 -0.91 -20.56
CA ALA A 320 -17.05 -0.71 -22.00
C ALA A 320 -15.66 -0.76 -22.65
N LEU A 321 -14.70 0.04 -22.15
CA LEU A 321 -13.44 0.34 -22.85
C LEU A 321 -12.24 -0.48 -22.40
N VAL A 322 -12.26 -1.04 -21.19
CA VAL A 322 -11.13 -1.80 -20.64
C VAL A 322 -11.46 -3.29 -20.60
N ARG A 323 -10.52 -4.12 -21.06
CA ARG A 323 -10.57 -5.58 -21.02
C ARG A 323 -9.52 -6.08 -20.06
N ILE A 324 -9.97 -6.79 -19.04
CA ILE A 324 -9.12 -7.59 -18.14
C ILE A 324 -9.25 -9.05 -18.59
N GLU A 325 -8.13 -9.72 -18.85
CA GLU A 325 -8.15 -11.10 -19.35
C GLU A 325 -8.25 -12.11 -18.20
N THR A 326 -7.52 -11.86 -17.11
CA THR A 326 -7.53 -12.69 -15.91
C THR A 326 -7.47 -11.83 -14.65
N ILE A 327 -8.17 -12.24 -13.59
CA ILE A 327 -8.15 -11.51 -12.31
C ILE A 327 -6.75 -11.46 -11.68
N SER A 328 -5.89 -12.43 -12.01
CA SER A 328 -4.49 -12.47 -11.60
C SER A 328 -3.68 -11.25 -12.06
N GLN A 329 -4.08 -10.57 -13.15
CA GLN A 329 -3.46 -9.32 -13.62
C GLN A 329 -3.63 -8.18 -12.60
N LEU A 330 -4.66 -8.26 -11.75
CA LEU A 330 -5.00 -7.22 -10.77
C LEU A 330 -4.48 -7.51 -9.36
N LEU A 331 -4.00 -8.72 -9.06
CA LEU A 331 -3.56 -9.07 -7.71
C LEU A 331 -2.38 -8.21 -7.22
N LEU A 332 -1.39 -7.98 -8.08
CA LEU A 332 -0.25 -7.12 -7.75
C LEU A 332 -0.65 -5.65 -7.52
N PRO A 333 -1.38 -4.97 -8.44
CA PRO A 333 -1.77 -3.58 -8.20
C PRO A 333 -2.72 -3.44 -7.02
N ILE A 334 -3.65 -4.39 -6.80
CA ILE A 334 -4.49 -4.39 -5.58
C ILE A 334 -3.61 -4.49 -4.34
N GLY A 335 -2.65 -5.44 -4.30
CA GLY A 335 -1.72 -5.58 -3.18
C GLY A 335 -0.88 -4.32 -2.93
N ALA A 336 -0.43 -3.65 -3.99
CA ALA A 336 0.34 -2.40 -3.90
C ALA A 336 -0.50 -1.23 -3.35
N VAL A 337 -1.74 -1.08 -3.82
CA VAL A 337 -2.69 -0.07 -3.32
C VAL A 337 -3.02 -0.35 -1.86
N VAL A 338 -3.39 -1.59 -1.53
CA VAL A 338 -3.70 -2.00 -0.15
C VAL A 338 -2.52 -1.77 0.79
N SER A 339 -1.31 -2.19 0.40
CA SER A 339 -0.09 -1.97 1.19
C SER A 339 0.18 -0.48 1.43
N THR A 340 0.02 0.35 0.40
CA THR A 340 0.24 1.80 0.51
C THR A 340 -0.80 2.47 1.41
N LEU A 341 -2.09 2.19 1.19
CA LEU A 341 -3.17 2.74 2.01
C LEU A 341 -3.10 2.26 3.47
N LEU A 342 -2.84 0.97 3.70
CA LEU A 342 -2.65 0.41 5.04
C LEU A 342 -1.49 1.09 5.77
N THR A 343 -0.38 1.31 5.07
CA THR A 343 0.79 2.00 5.63
C THR A 343 0.44 3.45 6.01
N ILE A 344 -0.29 4.17 5.17
CA ILE A 344 -0.74 5.54 5.47
C ILE A 344 -1.65 5.54 6.70
N LEU A 345 -2.63 4.64 6.76
CA LEU A 345 -3.55 4.53 7.90
C LEU A 345 -2.83 4.21 9.22
N ILE A 346 -1.71 3.47 9.18
CA ILE A 346 -0.89 3.18 10.35
C ILE A 346 -0.03 4.38 10.77
N ILE A 347 0.54 5.13 9.82
CA ILE A 347 1.47 6.23 10.12
C ILE A 347 0.75 7.55 10.41
N SER A 348 -0.18 7.93 9.54
CA SER A 348 -0.85 9.22 9.55
C SER A 348 -2.19 9.11 8.78
N PRO A 349 -3.29 8.71 9.46
CA PRO A 349 -4.59 8.55 8.81
C PRO A 349 -5.10 9.87 8.21
N ASP A 350 -4.79 11.01 8.84
CA ASP A 350 -5.16 12.34 8.35
C ASP A 350 -4.52 12.69 7.01
N PHE A 351 -3.41 12.04 6.62
CA PHE A 351 -2.79 12.22 5.31
C PHE A 351 -3.70 11.76 4.15
N LEU A 352 -4.59 10.79 4.41
CA LEU A 352 -5.60 10.33 3.45
C LEU A 352 -6.91 11.13 3.57
N LEU A 353 -7.28 11.54 4.79
CA LEU A 353 -8.57 12.18 5.08
C LEU A 353 -8.57 13.71 4.92
N GLY A 354 -7.40 14.35 4.83
CA GLY A 354 -7.28 15.81 4.76
C GLY A 354 -5.96 16.30 4.16
N PHE A 355 -5.75 17.61 4.25
CA PHE A 355 -4.56 18.30 3.80
C PHE A 355 -3.46 18.24 4.87
N HIS A 356 -2.29 17.72 4.54
CA HIS A 356 -1.26 17.45 5.55
C HIS A 356 -0.50 18.72 5.91
N THR A 357 -0.51 19.09 7.20
CA THR A 357 0.24 20.26 7.67
C THR A 357 1.74 19.95 7.79
N TYR A 358 2.57 20.55 6.94
CA TYR A 358 4.03 20.36 7.02
C TYR A 358 4.64 21.18 8.17
N LEU A 359 5.65 20.63 8.82
CA LEU A 359 6.46 21.34 9.81
C LEU A 359 7.27 22.48 9.16
N GLY A 360 7.53 23.55 9.92
CA GLY A 360 8.45 24.60 9.47
C GLY A 360 9.88 24.09 9.33
N GLY A 361 10.62 24.64 8.37
CA GLY A 361 11.96 24.22 7.98
C GLY A 361 12.00 22.94 7.13
N ASN A 362 10.85 22.33 6.84
CA ASN A 362 10.76 21.14 6.00
C ASN A 362 10.73 21.51 4.51
N ASP A 363 11.47 20.77 3.68
CA ASP A 363 11.41 20.87 2.21
C ASP A 363 9.97 20.67 1.67
N GLY A 364 9.17 19.83 2.31
CA GLY A 364 7.77 19.58 1.94
C GLY A 364 6.93 20.85 1.90
N LEU A 365 7.07 21.70 2.93
CA LEU A 365 6.41 23.01 2.98
C LEU A 365 6.82 23.92 1.81
N THR A 366 8.10 23.89 1.46
CA THR A 366 8.66 24.70 0.37
C THR A 366 8.07 24.27 -0.98
N HIS A 367 8.08 22.96 -1.25
CA HIS A 367 7.55 22.43 -2.51
C HIS A 367 6.03 22.58 -2.64
N GLU A 368 5.29 22.44 -1.54
CA GLU A 368 3.85 22.70 -1.50
C GLU A 368 3.54 24.17 -1.84
N SER A 369 4.20 25.11 -1.16
CA SER A 369 3.98 26.55 -1.37
C SER A 369 4.33 26.97 -2.81
N LEU A 370 5.44 26.46 -3.35
CA LEU A 370 5.86 26.75 -4.73
C LEU A 370 4.93 26.09 -5.75
N GLY A 371 4.48 24.86 -5.50
CA GLY A 371 3.52 24.15 -6.34
C GLY A 371 2.23 24.94 -6.50
N PHE A 372 1.68 25.42 -5.39
CA PHE A 372 0.50 26.29 -5.44
C PHE A 372 0.73 27.59 -6.19
N SER A 373 1.87 28.23 -5.97
CA SER A 373 2.17 29.49 -6.68
C SER A 373 2.21 29.29 -8.20
N ILE A 374 2.71 28.12 -8.63
CA ILE A 374 2.71 27.73 -10.05
C ILE A 374 1.29 27.43 -10.53
N SER A 375 0.50 26.64 -9.80
CA SER A 375 -0.86 26.28 -10.21
C SER A 375 -1.79 27.50 -10.27
N GLN A 376 -1.68 28.42 -9.31
CA GLN A 376 -2.37 29.71 -9.33
C GLN A 376 -1.94 30.58 -10.51
N ALA A 377 -0.64 30.70 -10.78
CA ALA A 377 -0.15 31.44 -11.94
C ALA A 377 -0.64 30.83 -13.27
N LEU A 378 -0.74 29.51 -13.37
CA LEU A 378 -1.32 28.83 -14.54
C LEU A 378 -2.82 29.13 -14.68
N ALA A 379 -3.58 29.08 -13.58
CA ALA A 379 -5.02 29.38 -13.59
C ALA A 379 -5.31 30.83 -13.99
N LEU A 380 -4.44 31.78 -13.62
CA LEU A 380 -4.54 33.19 -13.99
C LEU A 380 -3.96 33.51 -15.38
N GLY A 381 -3.39 32.54 -16.11
CA GLY A 381 -2.75 32.76 -17.40
C GLY A 381 -1.37 33.44 -17.34
N HIS A 382 -0.78 33.55 -16.14
CA HIS A 382 0.55 34.11 -15.90
C HIS A 382 1.67 33.09 -16.17
N PHE A 383 1.74 32.59 -17.41
CA PHE A 383 2.65 31.51 -17.80
C PHE A 383 4.12 31.77 -17.48
N LYS A 384 4.59 33.03 -17.59
CA LYS A 384 5.98 33.40 -17.29
C LYS A 384 6.35 33.10 -15.83
N GLU A 385 5.48 33.48 -14.88
CA GLU A 385 5.70 33.22 -13.46
C GLU A 385 5.51 31.74 -13.12
N ALA A 386 4.56 31.06 -13.77
CA ALA A 386 4.40 29.62 -13.64
C ALA A 386 5.66 28.86 -14.06
N PHE A 387 6.25 29.20 -15.22
CA PHE A 387 7.48 28.58 -15.70
C PHE A 387 8.70 28.94 -14.85
N ARG A 388 8.76 30.17 -14.29
CA ARG A 388 9.80 30.58 -13.35
C ARG A 388 9.79 29.77 -12.05
N GLY A 389 8.64 29.21 -11.66
CA GLY A 389 8.56 28.29 -10.52
C GLY A 389 9.06 28.86 -9.19
N GLY A 390 8.93 30.18 -9.00
CA GLY A 390 9.31 30.92 -7.80
C GLY A 390 10.79 31.28 -7.65
N GLU A 391 11.70 30.76 -8.48
CA GLU A 391 13.14 31.00 -8.37
C GLU A 391 13.76 31.33 -9.73
N ASN A 392 14.74 32.22 -9.78
CA ASN A 392 15.44 32.52 -11.05
C ASN A 392 16.49 31.44 -11.39
N VAL A 393 17.10 30.86 -10.36
CA VAL A 393 18.00 29.70 -10.46
C VAL A 393 17.56 28.70 -9.41
N PHE A 394 17.33 27.45 -9.81
CA PHE A 394 16.86 26.43 -8.87
C PHE A 394 17.90 26.16 -7.77
N TYR A 395 17.49 26.44 -6.54
CA TYR A 395 18.20 26.03 -5.34
C TYR A 395 17.66 24.68 -4.85
N PHE A 396 16.35 24.59 -4.62
CA PHE A 396 15.68 23.32 -4.26
C PHE A 396 15.50 22.41 -5.47
N MET A 397 15.29 21.10 -5.25
CA MET A 397 15.08 20.15 -6.33
C MET A 397 13.93 20.62 -7.26
N PRO A 398 14.16 20.75 -8.57
CA PRO A 398 13.24 21.46 -9.44
C PRO A 398 11.95 20.68 -9.68
N GLY A 399 12.01 19.34 -9.77
CA GLY A 399 10.87 18.54 -10.24
C GLY A 399 9.62 18.60 -9.35
N LEU A 400 9.77 18.50 -8.02
CA LEU A 400 8.64 18.24 -7.13
C LEU A 400 7.62 19.38 -7.11
N ARG A 401 8.05 20.65 -7.23
CA ARG A 401 7.12 21.79 -7.25
C ARG A 401 6.18 21.77 -8.46
N TYR A 402 6.66 21.34 -9.62
CA TYR A 402 5.81 21.25 -10.82
C TYR A 402 4.88 20.04 -10.75
N LEU A 403 5.31 18.95 -10.10
CA LEU A 403 4.42 17.83 -9.80
C LEU A 403 3.33 18.26 -8.81
N LYS A 404 3.68 19.03 -7.78
CA LYS A 404 2.72 19.61 -6.83
C LYS A 404 1.74 20.55 -7.52
N ALA A 405 2.20 21.39 -8.45
CA ALA A 405 1.29 22.23 -9.24
C ALA A 405 0.26 21.41 -10.04
N ILE A 406 0.68 20.27 -10.63
CA ILE A 406 -0.24 19.35 -11.31
C ILE A 406 -1.17 18.67 -10.29
N GLU A 407 -0.66 18.31 -9.12
CA GLU A 407 -1.47 17.74 -8.03
C GLU A 407 -2.56 18.72 -7.59
N ASP A 408 -2.24 19.99 -7.34
CA ASP A 408 -3.21 21.03 -6.97
C ASP A 408 -4.32 21.17 -8.02
N MET A 409 -3.94 21.18 -9.30
CA MET A 409 -4.91 21.28 -10.40
C MET A 409 -5.83 20.06 -10.48
N LEU A 410 -5.34 18.86 -10.19
CA LEU A 410 -6.13 17.62 -10.34
C LEU A 410 -6.87 17.21 -9.06
N PHE A 411 -6.34 17.56 -7.90
CA PHE A 411 -6.74 17.02 -6.60
C PHE A 411 -7.01 18.09 -5.53
N GLY A 412 -6.82 19.37 -5.85
CA GLY A 412 -7.05 20.46 -4.90
C GLY A 412 -6.12 20.40 -3.69
N ASP A 413 -6.58 20.88 -2.54
CA ASP A 413 -5.82 20.86 -1.29
C ASP A 413 -5.84 19.45 -0.66
N THR A 414 -5.22 18.46 -1.32
CA THR A 414 -5.09 17.06 -0.88
C THR A 414 -3.71 16.47 -1.22
N ASN A 415 -3.46 15.20 -0.86
CA ASN A 415 -2.19 14.49 -1.11
C ASN A 415 -2.32 13.31 -2.10
N PHE A 416 -3.42 13.25 -2.84
CA PHE A 416 -3.80 12.08 -3.62
C PHE A 416 -2.85 11.75 -4.78
N GLY A 417 -2.28 12.76 -5.43
CA GLY A 417 -1.30 12.55 -6.51
C GLY A 417 -0.05 11.85 -6.00
N MET A 418 0.48 12.30 -4.86
CA MET A 418 1.66 11.68 -4.23
C MET A 418 1.41 10.25 -3.75
N ILE A 419 0.21 9.97 -3.21
CA ILE A 419 -0.21 8.61 -2.83
C ILE A 419 -0.23 7.70 -4.06
N LEU A 420 -0.83 8.16 -5.17
CA LEU A 420 -0.92 7.39 -6.40
C LEU A 420 0.47 7.07 -6.96
N CYS A 421 1.37 8.06 -7.03
CA CYS A 421 2.74 7.85 -7.49
C CYS A 421 3.52 6.84 -6.62
N THR A 422 3.41 6.96 -5.29
CA THR A 422 4.09 6.07 -4.35
C THR A 422 3.56 4.63 -4.42
N GLY A 423 2.27 4.46 -4.74
CA GLY A 423 1.63 3.15 -4.95
C GLY A 423 2.21 2.34 -6.11
N PHE A 424 2.95 2.96 -7.05
CA PHE A 424 3.61 2.25 -8.15
C PHE A 424 4.98 1.66 -7.80
N ILE A 425 5.59 2.05 -6.67
CA ILE A 425 6.92 1.53 -6.28
C ILE A 425 6.93 -0.01 -6.14
N PRO A 426 5.99 -0.65 -5.41
CA PRO A 426 5.95 -2.10 -5.33
C PRO A 426 5.76 -2.78 -6.70
N ILE A 427 4.98 -2.15 -7.58
CA ILE A 427 4.72 -2.66 -8.93
C ILE A 427 6.02 -2.70 -9.75
N PHE A 428 6.74 -1.58 -9.83
CA PHE A 428 8.00 -1.51 -10.56
C PHE A 428 9.05 -2.45 -9.98
N LEU A 429 9.13 -2.52 -8.65
CA LEU A 429 10.03 -3.43 -7.97
C LEU A 429 9.72 -4.90 -8.29
N TYR A 430 8.44 -5.31 -8.30
CA TYR A 430 8.05 -6.66 -8.70
C TYR A 430 8.46 -6.99 -10.13
N PHE A 431 8.30 -6.06 -11.08
CA PHE A 431 8.74 -6.29 -12.46
C PHE A 431 10.25 -6.48 -12.58
N ILE A 432 11.05 -5.79 -11.77
CA ILE A 432 12.50 -6.04 -11.71
C ILE A 432 12.78 -7.41 -11.09
N ILE A 433 12.20 -7.70 -9.93
CA ILE A 433 12.43 -8.95 -9.18
C ILE A 433 11.97 -10.18 -9.99
N SER A 434 10.86 -10.11 -10.71
CA SER A 434 10.36 -11.22 -11.55
C SER A 434 11.26 -11.55 -12.74
N ARG A 435 12.17 -10.64 -13.12
CA ARG A 435 13.19 -10.89 -14.16
C ARG A 435 14.52 -11.36 -13.59
N LEU A 436 14.74 -11.18 -12.29
CA LEU A 436 15.96 -11.61 -11.59
C LEU A 436 15.78 -12.96 -10.86
N PHE A 437 14.55 -13.27 -10.43
CA PHE A 437 14.25 -14.41 -9.58
C PHE A 437 13.11 -15.28 -10.14
N PRO A 438 13.06 -16.58 -9.80
CA PRO A 438 11.90 -17.41 -10.07
C PRO A 438 10.65 -16.93 -9.32
N LEU A 439 9.47 -17.22 -9.87
CA LEU A 439 8.17 -16.76 -9.36
C LEU A 439 8.00 -16.86 -7.83
N ARG A 440 8.41 -17.98 -7.23
CA ARG A 440 8.28 -18.21 -5.77
C ARG A 440 9.07 -17.18 -4.95
N TRP A 441 10.31 -16.90 -5.36
CA TRP A 441 11.15 -15.88 -4.74
C TRP A 441 10.58 -14.48 -5.00
N SER A 442 10.10 -14.22 -6.22
CA SER A 442 9.55 -12.92 -6.57
C SER A 442 8.31 -12.56 -5.73
N VAL A 443 7.39 -13.52 -5.56
CA VAL A 443 6.20 -13.34 -4.71
C VAL A 443 6.59 -13.17 -3.24
N CYS A 444 7.52 -13.97 -2.73
CA CYS A 444 7.97 -13.84 -1.34
C CYS A 444 8.62 -12.48 -1.07
N LEU A 445 9.55 -12.06 -1.93
CA LEU A 445 10.27 -10.80 -1.78
C LEU A 445 9.34 -9.59 -1.89
N ILE A 446 8.35 -9.60 -2.81
CA ILE A 446 7.42 -8.47 -2.92
C ILE A 446 6.46 -8.41 -1.73
N LEU A 447 6.01 -9.56 -1.20
CA LEU A 447 5.18 -9.58 0.01
C LEU A 447 5.95 -9.08 1.23
N ILE A 448 7.24 -9.43 1.34
CA ILE A 448 8.13 -8.87 2.37
C ILE A 448 8.23 -7.36 2.20
N PHE A 449 8.53 -6.88 0.99
CA PHE A 449 8.62 -5.43 0.73
C PHE A 449 7.33 -4.68 1.10
N MET A 450 6.16 -5.23 0.74
CA MET A 450 4.86 -4.59 0.95
C MET A 450 4.39 -4.61 2.41
N PHE A 451 4.69 -5.66 3.18
CA PHE A 451 4.03 -5.89 4.48
C PHE A 451 4.98 -6.17 5.65
N ILE A 452 6.27 -6.44 5.41
CA ILE A 452 7.20 -6.90 6.45
C ILE A 452 8.51 -6.07 6.43
N PRO A 453 8.72 -5.14 7.37
CA PRO A 453 9.86 -4.21 7.34
C PRO A 453 11.20 -4.82 7.81
N ILE A 454 11.51 -6.08 7.50
CA ILE A 454 12.74 -6.76 7.98
C ILE A 454 14.03 -6.34 7.25
N PHE A 455 13.92 -5.75 6.05
CA PHE A 455 15.07 -5.30 5.24
C PHE A 455 15.09 -3.78 5.04
N GLU A 456 14.46 -3.03 5.94
CA GLU A 456 14.39 -1.56 5.87
C GLU A 456 15.77 -0.89 5.81
N ARG A 457 16.78 -1.50 6.44
CA ARG A 457 18.16 -1.03 6.45
C ARG A 457 18.75 -1.00 5.03
N PHE A 458 18.32 -1.89 4.15
CA PHE A 458 18.68 -1.89 2.73
C PHE A 458 17.76 -0.99 1.87
N GLY A 459 16.86 -0.20 2.46
CA GLY A 459 15.84 0.53 1.69
C GLY A 459 14.74 -0.38 1.13
N PHE A 460 14.65 -1.64 1.57
CA PHE A 460 13.72 -2.66 1.07
C PHE A 460 12.50 -2.80 1.99
N ALA A 461 11.67 -1.75 2.04
CA ALA A 461 10.37 -1.76 2.72
C ALA A 461 9.49 -0.62 2.21
N GLN A 462 8.22 -0.90 1.87
CA GLN A 462 7.26 0.12 1.39
C GLN A 462 7.04 1.24 2.42
N PHE A 463 7.04 0.90 3.71
CA PHE A 463 6.92 1.84 4.82
C PHE A 463 7.89 3.02 4.74
N LEU A 464 9.13 2.80 4.28
CA LEU A 464 10.12 3.86 4.17
C LEU A 464 9.70 4.92 3.16
N TYR A 465 9.21 4.50 2.00
CA TYR A 465 8.79 5.40 0.92
C TYR A 465 7.50 6.14 1.30
N ALA A 466 6.55 5.46 1.92
CA ALA A 466 5.35 6.10 2.46
C ALA A 466 5.67 7.15 3.53
N ARG A 467 6.62 6.86 4.43
CA ARG A 467 7.05 7.82 5.46
C ARG A 467 7.69 9.07 4.86
N GLU A 468 8.56 8.92 3.86
CA GLU A 468 9.18 10.09 3.22
C GLU A 468 8.18 10.85 2.33
N MET A 469 7.20 10.17 1.73
CA MET A 469 6.06 10.81 1.05
C MET A 469 5.27 11.71 2.00
N ILE A 470 4.91 11.20 3.20
CA ILE A 470 4.15 11.95 4.21
C ILE A 470 4.90 13.22 4.62
N LYS A 471 6.22 13.16 4.70
CA LYS A 471 7.07 14.32 5.01
C LYS A 471 7.18 15.35 3.87
N GLY A 472 6.60 15.07 2.69
CA GLY A 472 6.62 15.95 1.53
C GLY A 472 7.92 15.89 0.72
N PHE A 473 8.62 14.77 0.80
CA PHE A 473 9.93 14.63 0.17
C PHE A 473 9.86 14.00 -1.25
N PRO A 474 10.78 14.37 -2.17
CA PRO A 474 10.77 13.93 -3.57
C PRO A 474 11.17 12.47 -3.81
N GLU A 475 11.75 11.80 -2.82
CA GLU A 475 12.31 10.45 -2.92
C GLU A 475 11.35 9.41 -3.47
N PRO A 476 10.08 9.29 -3.00
CA PRO A 476 9.18 8.25 -3.49
C PRO A 476 8.93 8.36 -4.99
N VAL A 477 8.71 9.56 -5.50
CA VAL A 477 8.49 9.80 -6.93
C VAL A 477 9.79 9.64 -7.71
N GLY A 478 10.89 10.25 -7.24
CA GLY A 478 12.19 10.16 -7.93
C GLY A 478 12.73 8.73 -8.02
N TYR A 479 12.64 7.97 -6.92
CA TYR A 479 13.04 6.57 -6.87
C TYR A 479 12.05 5.66 -7.59
N GLY A 480 10.75 5.93 -7.49
CA GLY A 480 9.72 5.24 -8.26
C GLY A 480 9.93 5.38 -9.77
N ALA A 481 10.23 6.58 -10.26
CA ALA A 481 10.55 6.82 -11.66
C ALA A 481 11.83 6.08 -12.11
N PHE A 482 12.88 6.06 -11.28
CA PHE A 482 14.09 5.29 -11.56
C PHE A 482 13.82 3.79 -11.66
N LEU A 483 13.06 3.24 -10.71
CA LEU A 483 12.65 1.83 -10.71
C LEU A 483 11.73 1.53 -11.90
N GLY A 484 10.86 2.46 -12.30
CA GLY A 484 10.05 2.35 -13.51
C GLY A 484 10.90 2.23 -14.77
N ALA A 485 11.94 3.07 -14.91
CA ALA A 485 12.89 2.97 -16.01
C ALA A 485 13.61 1.60 -16.02
N LEU A 486 14.11 1.15 -14.85
CA LEU A 486 14.75 -0.15 -14.72
C LEU A 486 13.79 -1.31 -15.04
N ALA A 487 12.54 -1.25 -14.63
CA ALA A 487 11.52 -2.26 -14.92
C ALA A 487 11.27 -2.38 -16.44
N LEU A 488 11.15 -1.24 -17.13
CA LEU A 488 10.99 -1.20 -18.59
C LEU A 488 12.23 -1.75 -19.34
N ILE A 489 13.44 -1.46 -18.83
CA ILE A 489 14.70 -2.01 -19.36
C ILE A 489 14.74 -3.52 -19.14
N ALA A 490 14.48 -4.00 -17.92
CA ALA A 490 14.51 -5.41 -17.57
C ALA A 490 13.51 -6.25 -18.40
N TRP A 491 12.42 -5.64 -18.85
CA TRP A 491 11.45 -6.24 -19.75
C TRP A 491 11.91 -6.35 -21.21
N SER A 492 12.83 -5.47 -21.61
CA SER A 492 13.27 -5.31 -23.02
C SER A 492 14.65 -5.91 -23.31
N VAL A 493 15.39 -6.29 -22.26
CA VAL A 493 16.73 -6.89 -22.34
C VAL A 493 16.65 -8.39 -22.01
N PRO A 494 17.43 -9.25 -22.70
CA PRO A 494 17.51 -10.68 -22.36
C PRO A 494 18.07 -10.87 -20.95
N MET A 495 17.28 -11.51 -20.08
CA MET A 495 17.63 -11.79 -18.68
C MET A 495 17.57 -13.31 -18.41
N PRO A 496 18.39 -13.85 -17.47
CA PRO A 496 18.32 -15.25 -17.08
C PRO A 496 16.96 -15.50 -16.41
N ASN A 497 16.22 -16.54 -16.83
CA ASN A 497 14.87 -16.90 -16.34
C ASN A 497 13.68 -16.13 -16.94
N ALA A 498 13.87 -15.49 -18.10
CA ALA A 498 12.92 -14.54 -18.62
C ALA A 498 12.46 -14.90 -20.05
N ALA A 499 11.16 -14.76 -20.32
CA ALA A 499 10.60 -14.86 -21.68
C ALA A 499 11.34 -13.92 -22.65
N PRO A 500 11.37 -14.24 -23.96
CA PRO A 500 12.11 -13.45 -24.95
C PRO A 500 11.76 -11.95 -24.83
N PRO A 501 12.76 -11.07 -25.01
CA PRO A 501 12.56 -9.63 -24.84
C PRO A 501 11.44 -9.13 -25.75
N ARG A 502 10.58 -8.24 -25.22
CA ARG A 502 9.57 -7.60 -26.07
C ARG A 502 10.23 -6.54 -26.94
N SER A 503 9.97 -6.60 -28.23
CA SER A 503 10.37 -5.59 -29.23
C SER A 503 9.11 -4.92 -29.80
N PRO A 504 9.12 -3.59 -30.04
CA PRO A 504 10.22 -2.66 -29.77
C PRO A 504 10.35 -2.28 -28.28
N MET A 505 11.53 -1.79 -27.86
CA MET A 505 11.75 -1.28 -26.51
C MET A 505 11.03 0.08 -26.37
N PRO A 506 10.37 0.36 -25.23
CA PRO A 506 9.72 1.65 -24.98
C PRO A 506 10.75 2.73 -24.60
N SER A 507 11.74 2.96 -25.45
CA SER A 507 12.93 3.76 -25.15
C SER A 507 12.61 5.20 -24.73
N GLY A 508 11.57 5.81 -25.32
CA GLY A 508 11.17 7.18 -24.97
C GLY A 508 10.65 7.28 -23.53
N TRP A 509 9.89 6.28 -23.08
CA TRP A 509 9.39 6.21 -21.70
C TRP A 509 10.51 5.94 -20.70
N ILE A 510 11.51 5.17 -21.10
CA ILE A 510 12.71 4.94 -20.29
C ILE A 510 13.48 6.25 -20.11
N GLY A 511 13.70 6.99 -21.20
CA GLY A 511 14.32 8.31 -21.16
C GLY A 511 13.53 9.29 -20.28
N LEU A 512 12.21 9.34 -20.45
CA LEU A 512 11.34 10.25 -19.69
C LEU A 512 11.32 9.91 -18.19
N ALA A 513 11.24 8.62 -17.85
CA ALA A 513 11.27 8.18 -16.46
C ALA A 513 12.62 8.51 -15.79
N LEU A 514 13.74 8.41 -16.51
CA LEU A 514 15.04 8.84 -16.00
C LEU A 514 15.14 10.36 -15.87
N ALA A 515 14.60 11.14 -16.82
CA ALA A 515 14.56 12.59 -16.72
C ALA A 515 13.72 13.04 -15.51
N LEU A 516 12.56 12.43 -15.30
CA LEU A 516 11.72 12.67 -14.12
C LEU A 516 12.45 12.31 -12.83
N SER A 517 13.14 11.16 -12.81
CA SER A 517 13.92 10.73 -11.65
C SER A 517 15.00 11.75 -11.27
N VAL A 518 15.78 12.24 -12.24
CA VAL A 518 16.84 13.23 -12.01
C VAL A 518 16.26 14.60 -11.66
N ALA A 519 15.14 15.01 -12.26
CA ALA A 519 14.47 16.26 -11.91
C ALA A 519 13.97 16.28 -10.46
N MET A 520 13.46 15.14 -9.97
CA MET A 520 13.07 14.97 -8.56
C MET A 520 14.29 14.89 -7.64
N ARG A 521 15.35 14.20 -8.09
CA ARG A 521 16.55 13.90 -7.30
C ARG A 521 17.82 14.03 -8.14
N PRO A 522 18.42 15.24 -8.20
CA PRO A 522 19.61 15.51 -9.02
C PRO A 522 20.81 14.60 -8.72
N ASN A 523 20.93 14.06 -7.49
CA ASN A 523 21.99 13.13 -7.11
C ASN A 523 21.92 11.79 -7.88
N LEU A 524 20.80 11.47 -8.54
CA LEU A 524 20.66 10.28 -9.39
C LEU A 524 21.22 10.47 -10.81
N ALA A 525 21.66 11.69 -11.17
CA ALA A 525 22.15 12.01 -12.51
C ALA A 525 23.28 11.09 -12.98
N VAL A 526 24.23 10.75 -12.10
CA VAL A 526 25.37 9.88 -12.43
C VAL A 526 24.90 8.48 -12.82
N ALA A 527 24.02 7.90 -12.00
CA ALA A 527 23.48 6.57 -12.26
C ALA A 527 22.57 6.53 -13.49
N ALA A 528 21.75 7.57 -13.69
CA ALA A 528 20.92 7.73 -14.89
C ALA A 528 21.77 7.86 -16.16
N ALA A 529 22.84 8.66 -16.13
CA ALA A 529 23.77 8.82 -17.24
C ALA A 529 24.46 7.50 -17.59
N LEU A 530 24.95 6.76 -16.59
CA LEU A 530 25.56 5.44 -16.80
C LEU A 530 24.57 4.48 -17.47
N LEU A 531 23.33 4.45 -17.00
CA LEU A 531 22.28 3.60 -17.56
C LEU A 531 21.93 3.99 -19.01
N LEU A 532 21.83 5.30 -19.31
CA LEU A 532 21.61 5.81 -20.67
C LEU A 532 22.76 5.44 -21.61
N VAL A 533 24.02 5.58 -21.18
CA VAL A 533 25.19 5.20 -21.97
C VAL A 533 25.18 3.70 -22.26
N MET A 534 24.90 2.88 -21.26
CA MET A 534 24.86 1.42 -21.43
C MET A 534 23.74 0.97 -22.36
N VAL A 535 22.52 1.45 -22.15
CA VAL A 535 21.37 1.10 -23.00
C VAL A 535 21.56 1.68 -24.41
N GLY A 536 22.03 2.92 -24.52
CA GLY A 536 22.30 3.58 -25.79
C GLY A 536 23.37 2.84 -26.60
N ALA A 537 24.50 2.48 -25.96
CA ALA A 537 25.54 1.68 -26.59
C ALA A 537 25.01 0.33 -27.08
N TRP A 538 24.21 -0.36 -26.26
CA TRP A 538 23.57 -1.61 -26.68
C TRP A 538 22.65 -1.42 -27.90
N LEU A 539 21.80 -0.39 -27.91
CA LEU A 539 20.93 -0.09 -29.05
C LEU A 539 21.73 0.23 -30.33
N LEU A 540 22.85 0.94 -30.21
CA LEU A 540 23.74 1.23 -31.34
C LEU A 540 24.41 -0.04 -31.88
N LEU A 541 24.91 -0.91 -31.01
CA LEU A 541 25.50 -2.20 -31.38
C LEU A 541 24.49 -3.10 -32.10
N GLU A 542 23.24 -3.11 -31.64
CA GLU A 542 22.11 -3.83 -32.27
C GLU A 542 21.53 -3.10 -33.50
N ARG A 543 22.13 -1.96 -33.93
CA ARG A 543 21.69 -1.14 -35.06
C ARG A 543 20.23 -0.63 -34.94
N ARG A 544 19.74 -0.43 -33.73
CA ARG A 544 18.37 0.05 -33.40
C ARG A 544 18.34 1.58 -33.27
N TRP A 545 18.74 2.28 -34.34
CA TRP A 545 18.93 3.73 -34.37
C TRP A 545 17.70 4.54 -33.96
N LYS A 546 16.51 4.13 -34.41
CA LYS A 546 15.24 4.81 -34.07
C LYS A 546 15.02 4.83 -32.56
N GLU A 547 15.27 3.70 -31.90
CA GLU A 547 15.08 3.58 -30.45
C GLU A 547 16.14 4.34 -29.66
N PHE A 548 17.38 4.42 -30.18
CA PHE A 548 18.44 5.25 -29.62
C PHE A 548 18.06 6.74 -29.65
N VAL A 549 17.58 7.24 -30.79
CA VAL A 549 17.13 8.64 -30.92
C VAL A 549 15.94 8.90 -29.99
N VAL A 550 14.97 7.99 -29.96
CA VAL A 550 13.78 8.11 -29.09
C VAL A 550 14.15 8.03 -27.61
N LEU A 551 15.19 7.28 -27.21
CA LEU A 551 15.73 7.29 -25.84
C LEU A 551 16.24 8.68 -25.46
N GLY A 552 17.04 9.30 -26.34
CA GLY A 552 17.58 10.65 -26.14
C GLY A 552 16.48 11.71 -26.08
N LEU A 553 15.50 11.66 -26.99
CA LEU A 553 14.32 12.54 -26.98
C LEU A 553 13.46 12.34 -25.72
N GLY A 554 13.36 11.11 -25.22
CA GLY A 554 12.70 10.83 -23.95
C GLY A 554 13.40 11.50 -22.77
N PHE A 555 14.74 11.53 -22.77
CA PHE A 555 15.53 12.12 -21.69
C PHE A 555 15.71 13.64 -21.81
N SER A 556 15.54 14.22 -23.00
CA SER A 556 15.75 15.65 -23.26
C SER A 556 14.94 16.63 -22.39
N PRO A 557 13.76 16.31 -21.81
CA PRO A 557 13.09 17.22 -20.88
C PRO A 557 13.95 17.66 -19.69
N ILE A 558 14.99 16.92 -19.32
CA ILE A 558 15.93 17.34 -18.27
C ILE A 558 16.63 18.67 -18.60
N LEU A 559 16.81 18.96 -19.90
CA LEU A 559 17.45 20.19 -20.38
C LEU A 559 16.62 21.44 -20.07
N LEU A 560 15.32 21.31 -19.80
CA LEU A 560 14.46 22.41 -19.40
C LEU A 560 14.94 23.06 -18.09
N ILE A 561 15.58 22.30 -17.20
CA ILE A 561 16.13 22.82 -15.94
C ILE A 561 17.31 23.77 -16.22
N ALA A 562 18.24 23.35 -17.09
CA ALA A 562 19.38 24.18 -17.47
C ALA A 562 18.94 25.41 -18.27
N LEU A 563 17.98 25.23 -19.19
CA LEU A 563 17.39 26.34 -19.96
C LEU A 563 16.69 27.34 -19.06
N HIS A 564 15.94 26.86 -18.08
CA HIS A 564 15.29 27.71 -17.06
C HIS A 564 16.32 28.57 -16.32
N ASN A 565 17.36 27.95 -15.76
CA ASN A 565 18.40 28.65 -14.99
C ASN A 565 19.14 29.69 -15.85
N LEU A 566 19.31 29.41 -17.15
CA LEU A 566 19.89 30.35 -18.10
C LEU A 566 18.94 31.51 -18.42
N TYR A 567 17.68 31.21 -18.73
CA TYR A 567 16.69 32.20 -19.18
C TYR A 567 16.24 33.14 -18.05
N PHE A 568 15.89 32.61 -16.87
CA PHE A 568 15.42 33.42 -15.75
C PHE A 568 16.57 33.93 -14.87
N GLY A 569 17.64 33.14 -14.73
CA GLY A 569 18.74 33.42 -13.81
C GLY A 569 20.00 33.99 -14.44
N GLY A 570 20.11 34.00 -15.78
CA GLY A 570 21.31 34.44 -16.49
C GLY A 570 22.56 33.59 -16.21
N LYS A 571 22.40 32.39 -15.62
CA LYS A 571 23.51 31.51 -15.21
C LYS A 571 23.31 30.09 -15.71
N PHE A 572 24.34 29.53 -16.33
CA PHE A 572 24.31 28.12 -16.71
C PHE A 572 24.57 27.22 -15.48
N VAL A 573 23.50 26.78 -14.84
CA VAL A 573 23.51 25.77 -13.77
C VAL A 573 22.77 24.54 -14.30
N PRO A 574 23.45 23.39 -14.51
CA PRO A 574 22.84 22.24 -15.18
C PRO A 574 21.61 21.66 -14.48
N LEU A 575 21.62 21.61 -13.14
CA LEU A 575 20.54 21.03 -12.34
C LEU A 575 20.14 21.96 -11.18
N THR A 576 21.01 22.12 -10.18
CA THR A 576 20.74 22.93 -8.99
C THR A 576 22.02 23.58 -8.47
N SER A 577 21.91 24.79 -7.93
CA SER A 577 23.02 25.48 -7.25
C SER A 577 23.37 24.87 -5.89
N ALA A 578 22.47 24.07 -5.29
CA ALA A 578 22.70 23.37 -4.03
C ALA A 578 23.63 22.15 -4.16
N ALA A 579 24.11 21.83 -5.36
CA ALA A 579 25.03 20.70 -5.58
C ALA A 579 26.41 20.90 -4.94
N LEU A 580 26.85 22.15 -4.72
CA LEU A 580 28.20 22.46 -4.25
C LEU A 580 28.26 23.08 -2.84
N ILE A 581 27.12 23.13 -2.13
CA ILE A 581 27.09 23.67 -0.77
C ILE A 581 27.65 22.64 0.22
N SER A 582 28.31 23.11 1.28
CA SER A 582 28.93 22.24 2.29
C SER A 582 27.94 21.34 3.05
N ALA A 583 26.67 21.73 3.11
CA ALA A 583 25.60 20.94 3.74
C ALA A 583 25.26 19.66 2.96
N THR A 584 25.47 19.64 1.64
CA THR A 584 25.16 18.50 0.77
C THR A 584 26.41 17.78 0.28
N PHE A 585 27.46 18.54 -0.05
CA PHE A 585 28.77 18.06 -0.51
C PHE A 585 29.77 18.04 0.66
N ILE A 586 29.59 17.06 1.55
CA ILE A 586 30.22 17.01 2.87
C ILE A 586 31.72 16.70 2.79
N THR A 587 32.10 15.76 1.94
CA THR A 587 33.48 15.25 1.84
C THR A 587 33.97 15.32 0.40
N PRO A 588 34.43 16.49 -0.08
CA PRO A 588 34.98 16.61 -1.42
C PRO A 588 36.24 15.75 -1.60
N PRO A 589 36.64 15.41 -2.85
CA PRO A 589 37.85 14.64 -3.13
C PRO A 589 39.14 15.21 -2.48
N SER A 590 39.24 16.53 -2.35
CA SER A 590 40.36 17.20 -1.67
C SER A 590 40.50 16.82 -0.20
N VAL A 591 39.40 16.55 0.50
CA VAL A 591 39.41 16.08 1.89
C VAL A 591 39.95 14.65 1.98
N TYR A 592 39.60 13.79 1.03
CA TYR A 592 40.17 12.43 0.97
C TYR A 592 41.68 12.45 0.73
N LEU A 593 42.17 13.32 -0.15
CA LEU A 593 43.60 13.51 -0.39
C LEU A 593 44.32 14.03 0.87
N SER A 594 43.71 15.00 1.57
CA SER A 594 44.23 15.51 2.85
C SER A 594 44.30 14.42 3.93
N ALA A 595 43.24 13.62 4.08
CA ALA A 595 43.20 12.49 5.01
C ALA A 595 44.27 11.43 4.68
N PHE A 596 44.49 11.14 3.40
CA PHE A 596 45.53 10.21 2.97
C PHE A 596 46.94 10.72 3.28
N GLY A 597 47.23 12.01 3.02
CA GLY A 597 48.49 12.63 3.42
C GLY A 597 48.71 12.59 4.94
N GLN A 598 47.67 12.84 5.72
CA GLN A 598 47.72 12.75 7.18
C GLN A 598 48.03 11.33 7.67
N LEU A 599 47.47 10.29 7.03
CA LEU A 599 47.79 8.89 7.32
C LEU A 599 49.25 8.56 7.01
N LEU A 600 49.79 9.04 5.87
CA LEU A 600 51.20 8.84 5.50
C LEU A 600 52.15 9.50 6.51
N HIS A 601 51.76 10.64 7.08
CA HIS A 601 52.51 11.33 8.13
C HIS A 601 52.21 10.82 9.55
N LEU A 602 51.45 9.73 9.71
CA LEU A 602 51.02 9.16 10.99
C LEU A 602 50.27 10.17 11.89
N ASN A 603 49.67 11.21 11.30
CA ASN A 603 48.89 12.21 12.01
C ASN A 603 47.42 11.77 12.12
N PHE A 604 47.12 10.98 13.15
CA PHE A 604 45.76 10.48 13.39
C PHE A 604 44.78 11.53 13.95
N GLY A 605 45.27 12.71 14.34
CA GLY A 605 44.48 13.81 14.88
C GLY A 605 44.03 14.85 13.84
N GLY A 606 44.41 14.68 12.57
CA GLY A 606 44.11 15.64 11.51
C GLY A 606 42.60 15.77 11.21
N GLU A 607 42.18 17.00 10.90
CA GLU A 607 40.77 17.33 10.64
C GLU A 607 40.20 16.58 9.42
N GLY A 608 41.00 16.43 8.36
CA GLY A 608 40.62 15.69 7.15
C GLY A 608 40.31 14.22 7.46
N LEU A 609 41.19 13.53 8.18
CA LEU A 609 40.98 12.15 8.61
C LEU A 609 39.76 12.02 9.54
N ALA A 610 39.56 12.96 10.45
CA ALA A 610 38.39 12.98 11.33
C ALA A 610 37.08 13.13 10.55
N LEU A 611 37.05 13.99 9.52
CA LEU A 611 35.88 14.20 8.67
C LEU A 611 35.57 12.95 7.83
N VAL A 612 36.58 12.35 7.19
CA VAL A 612 36.42 11.11 6.42
C VAL A 612 35.91 9.97 7.30
N ARG A 613 36.47 9.78 8.51
CA ARG A 613 36.01 8.76 9.45
C ARG A 613 34.55 8.95 9.84
N ARG A 614 34.15 10.20 10.13
CA ARG A 614 32.75 10.53 10.46
C ARG A 614 31.82 10.25 9.27
N HIS A 615 32.23 10.64 8.07
CA HIS A 615 31.45 10.43 6.86
C HIS A 615 31.27 8.95 6.52
N LEU A 616 32.33 8.15 6.61
CA LEU A 616 32.25 6.71 6.38
C LEU A 616 31.37 6.00 7.42
N ASN A 617 31.43 6.42 8.69
CA ASN A 617 30.55 5.90 9.73
C ASN A 617 29.07 6.28 9.49
N ASN A 618 28.81 7.46 8.91
CA ASN A 618 27.48 7.86 8.50
C ASN A 618 26.99 7.10 7.26
N TRP A 619 27.88 6.82 6.31
CA TRP A 619 27.58 6.05 5.10
C TRP A 619 27.27 4.58 5.40
N ASN A 620 28.08 3.95 6.24
CA ASN A 620 27.83 2.61 6.73
C ASN A 620 28.31 2.45 8.17
N HIS A 621 27.38 2.53 9.10
CA HIS A 621 27.65 2.35 10.53
C HIS A 621 28.19 0.95 10.82
N LEU A 622 29.01 0.78 11.87
CA LEU A 622 29.56 -0.53 12.25
C LEU A 622 28.46 -1.60 12.48
N ALA A 623 27.33 -1.19 13.05
CA ALA A 623 26.17 -2.07 13.25
C ALA A 623 25.56 -2.58 11.93
N ASP A 624 25.83 -1.90 10.82
CA ASP A 624 25.38 -2.24 9.47
C ASP A 624 26.48 -2.93 8.63
N PHE A 625 27.48 -3.55 9.27
CA PHE A 625 28.61 -4.21 8.59
C PHE A 625 28.19 -5.21 7.50
N TYR A 626 27.06 -5.90 7.68
CA TYR A 626 26.51 -6.85 6.70
C TYR A 626 26.22 -6.20 5.33
N ARG A 627 26.00 -4.88 5.26
CA ARG A 627 25.83 -4.18 3.98
C ARG A 627 27.11 -4.07 3.18
N LEU A 628 28.28 -4.08 3.84
CA LEU A 628 29.57 -4.14 3.14
C LEU A 628 29.74 -5.48 2.45
N ILE A 629 29.28 -6.58 3.05
CA ILE A 629 29.25 -7.90 2.39
C ILE A 629 28.42 -7.84 1.11
N ALA A 630 27.23 -7.23 1.17
CA ALA A 630 26.39 -7.02 0.00
C ALA A 630 27.06 -6.13 -1.07
N LEU A 631 27.77 -5.07 -0.64
CA LEU A 631 28.52 -4.19 -1.53
C LEU A 631 29.67 -4.93 -2.24
N PHE A 632 30.43 -5.74 -1.51
CA PHE A 632 31.49 -6.58 -2.09
C PHE A 632 30.91 -7.62 -3.04
N ALA A 633 29.75 -8.21 -2.73
CA ALA A 633 29.06 -9.10 -3.65
C ALA A 633 28.65 -8.37 -4.94
N ALA A 634 28.16 -7.13 -4.85
CA ALA A 634 27.85 -6.32 -6.02
C ALA A 634 29.10 -6.00 -6.86
N LEU A 635 30.22 -5.66 -6.20
CA LEU A 635 31.52 -5.45 -6.88
C LEU A 635 31.99 -6.72 -7.58
N TRP A 636 31.91 -7.86 -6.91
CA TRP A 636 32.25 -9.15 -7.50
C TRP A 636 31.36 -9.47 -8.71
N VAL A 637 30.03 -9.30 -8.60
CA VAL A 637 29.11 -9.49 -9.73
C VAL A 637 29.48 -8.59 -10.90
N MET A 638 29.79 -7.31 -10.67
CA MET A 638 30.18 -6.38 -11.74
C MET A 638 31.43 -6.86 -12.51
N LEU A 639 32.44 -7.35 -11.78
CA LEU A 639 33.74 -7.72 -12.33
C LEU A 639 33.78 -9.15 -12.92
N ALA A 640 33.04 -10.08 -12.31
CA ALA A 640 33.07 -11.49 -12.69
C ALA A 640 32.39 -11.72 -14.05
N ARG A 641 33.17 -12.22 -15.02
CA ARG A 641 32.69 -12.51 -16.38
C ARG A 641 31.69 -13.67 -16.45
N THR A 642 31.54 -14.44 -15.38
CA THR A 642 30.58 -15.53 -15.26
C THR A 642 29.13 -15.03 -15.22
N HIS A 643 28.90 -13.79 -14.79
CA HIS A 643 27.56 -13.21 -14.74
C HIS A 643 27.16 -12.54 -16.06
N PRO A 644 25.87 -12.57 -16.41
CA PRO A 644 25.36 -11.98 -17.65
C PRO A 644 25.51 -10.45 -17.63
N LEU A 645 25.79 -9.86 -18.80
CA LEU A 645 26.08 -8.43 -18.95
C LEU A 645 25.01 -7.51 -18.33
N PRO A 646 23.69 -7.76 -18.46
CA PRO A 646 22.68 -6.91 -17.82
C PRO A 646 22.76 -6.90 -16.28
N LEU A 647 23.07 -8.05 -15.66
CA LEU A 647 23.22 -8.13 -14.20
C LEU A 647 24.49 -7.39 -13.73
N ARG A 648 25.60 -7.54 -14.48
CA ARG A 648 26.83 -6.77 -14.26
C ARG A 648 26.58 -5.27 -14.38
N GLY A 649 25.73 -4.90 -15.33
CA GLY A 649 25.27 -3.54 -15.53
C GLY A 649 24.44 -2.98 -14.38
N LEU A 650 23.48 -3.75 -13.87
CA LEU A 650 22.71 -3.39 -12.68
C LEU A 650 23.64 -3.19 -11.47
N ALA A 651 24.65 -4.05 -11.31
CA ALA A 651 25.66 -3.90 -10.26
C ALA A 651 26.49 -2.61 -10.44
N ALA A 652 26.92 -2.28 -11.66
CA ALA A 652 27.63 -1.04 -11.95
C ALA A 652 26.77 0.20 -11.61
N VAL A 653 25.49 0.20 -11.95
CA VAL A 653 24.54 1.27 -11.60
C VAL A 653 24.40 1.40 -10.08
N ALA A 654 24.21 0.28 -9.37
CA ALA A 654 24.11 0.27 -7.91
C ALA A 654 25.37 0.84 -7.24
N LEU A 655 26.56 0.43 -7.69
CA LEU A 655 27.84 0.91 -7.18
C LEU A 655 28.09 2.39 -7.51
N SER A 656 27.68 2.86 -8.70
CA SER A 656 27.81 4.27 -9.06
C SER A 656 27.04 5.20 -8.12
N MET A 657 25.86 4.78 -7.64
CA MET A 657 25.12 5.53 -6.62
C MET A 657 25.88 5.56 -5.29
N GLN A 658 26.51 4.46 -4.91
CA GLN A 658 27.33 4.41 -3.68
C GLN A 658 28.54 5.35 -3.77
N VAL A 659 29.18 5.46 -4.94
CA VAL A 659 30.27 6.41 -5.18
C VAL A 659 29.81 7.85 -4.94
N VAL A 660 28.61 8.23 -5.40
CA VAL A 660 28.06 9.58 -5.11
C VAL A 660 27.92 9.79 -3.59
N LEU A 661 27.43 8.80 -2.85
CA LEU A 661 27.27 8.88 -1.40
C LEU A 661 28.62 8.96 -0.64
N LEU A 662 29.75 8.63 -1.25
CA LEU A 662 31.06 8.85 -0.61
C LEU A 662 31.43 10.34 -0.54
N PHE A 663 30.83 11.21 -1.35
CA PHE A 663 31.11 12.64 -1.34
C PHE A 663 29.93 13.49 -0.83
N TYR A 664 28.71 12.99 -1.01
CA TYR A 664 27.47 13.66 -0.63
C TYR A 664 26.83 13.04 0.61
N LEU A 665 25.84 13.73 1.19
CA LEU A 665 25.10 13.26 2.37
C LEU A 665 24.62 11.79 2.21
N PRO A 666 25.13 10.83 3.02
CA PRO A 666 24.96 9.41 2.74
C PRO A 666 23.89 8.71 3.59
N THR A 667 23.13 9.47 4.39
CA THR A 667 22.26 8.93 5.44
C THR A 667 20.78 8.95 5.05
N GLY A 668 20.00 8.10 5.72
CA GLY A 668 18.53 8.13 5.65
C GLY A 668 18.00 8.06 4.21
N ARG A 669 17.06 8.95 3.91
CA ARG A 669 16.30 9.00 2.64
C ARG A 669 17.18 9.10 1.39
N TYR A 670 18.38 9.67 1.49
CA TYR A 670 19.30 9.84 0.36
C TYR A 670 19.90 8.53 -0.15
N ALA A 671 19.95 7.49 0.68
CA ALA A 671 20.63 6.24 0.38
C ALA A 671 19.71 5.04 0.07
N TYR A 672 18.38 5.19 0.21
CA TYR A 672 17.44 4.06 0.09
C TYR A 672 17.53 3.35 -1.26
N LEU A 673 17.50 4.08 -2.37
CA LEU A 673 17.60 3.46 -3.70
C LEU A 673 18.96 2.79 -3.93
N ALA A 674 20.05 3.43 -3.49
CA ALA A 674 21.40 2.90 -3.65
C ALA A 674 21.58 1.58 -2.90
N TRP A 675 21.10 1.49 -1.65
CA TRP A 675 21.13 0.26 -0.88
C TRP A 675 20.16 -0.79 -1.40
N LEU A 676 18.99 -0.39 -1.91
CA LEU A 676 18.00 -1.31 -2.46
C LEU A 676 18.56 -2.04 -3.69
N LEU A 677 19.24 -1.32 -4.59
CA LEU A 677 19.85 -1.94 -5.77
C LEU A 677 21.04 -2.85 -5.39
N VAL A 678 21.88 -2.45 -4.43
CA VAL A 678 22.94 -3.32 -3.89
C VAL A 678 22.35 -4.60 -3.29
N PHE A 679 21.24 -4.48 -2.56
CA PHE A 679 20.57 -5.63 -1.96
C PHE A 679 19.99 -6.58 -3.00
N LEU A 680 19.36 -6.07 -4.07
CA LEU A 680 18.86 -6.91 -5.15
C LEU A 680 19.99 -7.70 -5.83
N VAL A 681 21.12 -7.06 -6.12
CA VAL A 681 22.30 -7.72 -6.71
C VAL A 681 22.88 -8.76 -5.75
N PHE A 682 22.99 -8.43 -4.46
CA PHE A 682 23.44 -9.36 -3.44
C PHE A 682 22.53 -10.60 -3.35
N LEU A 683 21.21 -10.44 -3.38
CA LEU A 683 20.27 -11.57 -3.32
C LEU A 683 20.43 -12.50 -4.53
N VAL A 684 20.71 -11.96 -5.73
CA VAL A 684 21.03 -12.79 -6.90
C VAL A 684 22.34 -13.55 -6.70
N ALA A 685 23.41 -12.85 -6.29
CA ALA A 685 24.72 -13.47 -6.01
C ALA A 685 24.64 -14.55 -4.92
N PHE A 686 23.88 -14.29 -3.86
CA PHE A 686 23.64 -15.21 -2.76
C PHE A 686 22.92 -16.48 -3.24
N ARG A 687 21.89 -16.32 -4.08
CA ARG A 687 21.13 -17.44 -4.63
C ARG A 687 21.95 -18.28 -5.61
N GLU A 688 22.69 -17.65 -6.52
CA GLU A 688 23.39 -18.34 -7.61
C GLU A 688 24.76 -18.87 -7.22
N GLY A 689 25.46 -18.19 -6.30
CA GLY A 689 26.80 -18.59 -5.86
C GLY A 689 26.78 -19.24 -4.48
N PHE A 690 26.36 -18.50 -3.45
CA PHE A 690 26.55 -18.91 -2.06
C PHE A 690 25.67 -20.11 -1.66
N LEU A 691 24.38 -20.14 -2.03
CA LEU A 691 23.51 -21.26 -1.69
C LEU A 691 23.99 -22.60 -2.30
N PRO A 692 24.35 -22.68 -3.60
CA PRO A 692 24.96 -23.88 -4.17
C PRO A 692 26.28 -24.25 -3.50
N TRP A 693 27.19 -23.29 -3.29
CA TRP A 693 28.47 -23.55 -2.59
C TRP A 693 28.24 -24.10 -1.18
N LEU A 694 27.36 -23.48 -0.39
CA LEU A 694 27.04 -23.92 0.96
C LEU A 694 26.48 -25.35 0.94
N SER A 695 25.60 -25.65 -0.03
CA SER A 695 25.02 -26.99 -0.23
C SER A 695 26.05 -28.06 -0.58
N GLN A 696 27.11 -27.69 -1.31
CA GLN A 696 28.20 -28.60 -1.69
C GLN A 696 29.25 -28.74 -0.58
N SER A 697 29.60 -27.66 0.11
CA SER A 697 30.67 -27.64 1.13
C SER A 697 30.22 -28.14 2.50
N TYR A 698 28.94 -27.98 2.87
CA TYR A 698 28.43 -28.41 4.18
C TYR A 698 27.13 -29.23 4.08
N PRO A 699 27.11 -30.35 3.34
CA PRO A 699 25.91 -31.15 3.12
C PRO A 699 25.32 -31.70 4.43
N GLY A 700 26.16 -32.02 5.43
CA GLY A 700 25.73 -32.53 6.74
C GLY A 700 25.10 -31.48 7.66
N SER A 701 25.55 -30.23 7.60
CA SER A 701 25.03 -29.12 8.41
C SER A 701 23.75 -28.55 7.81
N LEU A 702 23.67 -28.44 6.48
CA LEU A 702 22.44 -28.09 5.78
C LEU A 702 21.37 -29.19 5.86
N ARG A 703 21.74 -30.48 5.88
CA ARG A 703 20.79 -31.56 6.21
C ARG A 703 20.28 -31.46 7.65
N ARG A 704 21.09 -30.96 8.60
CA ARG A 704 20.65 -30.70 10.00
C ARG A 704 19.78 -29.44 10.12
N LEU A 705 20.10 -28.36 9.43
CA LEU A 705 19.28 -27.15 9.32
C LEU A 705 17.97 -27.39 8.56
N ALA A 706 17.99 -28.20 7.51
CA ALA A 706 16.80 -28.67 6.82
C ALA A 706 16.00 -29.69 7.65
N ARG A 707 16.60 -30.28 8.69
CA ARG A 707 15.90 -31.10 9.71
C ARG A 707 15.34 -30.25 10.85
N LEU A 708 15.70 -28.96 10.98
CA LEU A 708 15.03 -28.07 11.92
C LEU A 708 13.56 -27.92 11.49
N PRO A 709 12.60 -28.07 12.42
CA PRO A 709 11.18 -28.18 12.09
C PRO A 709 10.60 -27.00 11.30
N GLY A 710 11.22 -25.81 11.35
CA GLY A 710 10.81 -24.63 10.57
C GLY A 710 11.25 -24.61 9.10
N LEU A 711 12.42 -25.16 8.75
CA LEU A 711 12.94 -25.17 7.37
C LEU A 711 12.53 -26.41 6.57
N ARG A 712 12.25 -27.52 7.26
CA ARG A 712 11.65 -28.73 6.69
C ARG A 712 10.24 -28.47 6.12
N GLN A 713 9.54 -27.47 6.68
CA GLN A 713 8.22 -27.04 6.21
C GLN A 713 8.27 -26.28 4.88
N MET A 714 9.26 -25.42 4.59
CA MET A 714 9.26 -24.69 3.30
C MET A 714 9.83 -25.51 2.13
N GLY A 715 10.86 -26.34 2.37
CA GLY A 715 11.45 -27.19 1.34
C GLY A 715 10.65 -28.47 1.06
N GLY A 716 10.04 -29.07 2.10
CA GLY A 716 9.22 -30.27 1.97
C GLY A 716 7.83 -30.00 1.40
N VAL A 717 7.26 -28.80 1.61
CA VAL A 717 5.95 -28.45 1.07
C VAL A 717 5.99 -28.53 -0.46
N LEU A 718 6.94 -27.95 -1.16
CA LEU A 718 6.88 -27.84 -2.63
C LEU A 718 7.24 -29.11 -3.43
N GLY A 719 7.64 -30.20 -2.76
CA GLY A 719 7.84 -31.53 -3.35
C GLY A 719 7.10 -32.65 -2.61
N SER A 720 6.17 -32.30 -1.72
CA SER A 720 5.41 -33.29 -0.93
C SER A 720 4.27 -33.90 -1.72
N SER A 721 3.91 -35.14 -1.36
CA SER A 721 2.67 -35.81 -1.78
C SER A 721 1.42 -34.95 -1.62
N ARG A 722 1.46 -33.93 -0.75
CA ARG A 722 0.37 -32.97 -0.53
C ARG A 722 0.06 -32.12 -1.76
N TRP A 723 1.07 -31.62 -2.48
CA TRP A 723 0.81 -30.84 -3.70
C TRP A 723 0.47 -31.72 -4.90
N SER A 724 0.99 -32.95 -4.96
CA SER A 724 0.55 -33.89 -6.00
C SER A 724 -0.92 -34.26 -5.80
N HIS A 725 -1.36 -34.52 -4.57
CA HIS A 725 -2.78 -34.77 -4.29
C HIS A 725 -3.64 -33.52 -4.53
N ALA A 726 -3.18 -32.30 -4.16
CA ALA A 726 -3.90 -31.06 -4.44
C ALA A 726 -4.02 -30.79 -5.94
N HIS A 727 -2.95 -31.03 -6.70
CA HIS A 727 -2.94 -30.91 -8.15
C HIS A 727 -3.87 -31.95 -8.80
N GLN A 728 -3.82 -33.20 -8.35
CA GLN A 728 -4.73 -34.26 -8.79
C GLN A 728 -6.18 -33.82 -8.57
N LEU A 729 -6.55 -33.42 -7.34
CA LEU A 729 -7.90 -32.91 -7.05
C LEU A 729 -8.26 -31.69 -7.94
N SER A 730 -7.33 -30.79 -8.25
CA SER A 730 -7.60 -29.64 -9.14
C SER A 730 -7.93 -30.04 -10.58
N GLN A 731 -7.42 -31.18 -11.06
CA GLN A 731 -7.68 -31.67 -12.41
C GLN A 731 -9.06 -32.30 -12.55
N VAL A 732 -9.59 -32.85 -11.45
CA VAL A 732 -10.86 -33.58 -11.43
C VAL A 732 -12.00 -32.80 -10.75
N THR A 733 -11.73 -31.65 -10.14
CA THR A 733 -12.78 -30.80 -9.54
C THR A 733 -13.52 -29.99 -10.62
N PRO A 734 -14.84 -30.19 -10.85
CA PRO A 734 -15.61 -29.46 -11.85
C PRO A 734 -15.89 -28.02 -11.38
N PRO A 735 -16.40 -27.15 -12.27
CA PRO A 735 -16.80 -25.80 -11.91
C PRO A 735 -17.90 -25.81 -10.86
N MET A 736 -17.54 -25.38 -9.65
CA MET A 736 -18.43 -25.31 -8.48
C MET A 736 -18.24 -23.96 -7.78
N GLY A 737 -19.03 -23.69 -6.74
CA GLY A 737 -18.88 -22.47 -5.94
C GLY A 737 -17.43 -22.27 -5.48
N PHE A 738 -16.88 -21.06 -5.67
CA PHE A 738 -15.46 -20.74 -5.49
C PHE A 738 -14.88 -21.25 -4.17
N ILE A 739 -15.61 -21.06 -3.06
CA ILE A 739 -15.18 -21.49 -1.72
C ILE A 739 -15.12 -23.02 -1.63
N THR A 740 -16.15 -23.74 -2.10
CA THR A 740 -16.20 -25.21 -2.03
C THR A 740 -15.14 -25.87 -2.92
N GLY A 741 -14.87 -25.30 -4.10
CA GLY A 741 -13.78 -25.74 -4.98
C GLY A 741 -12.42 -25.54 -4.34
N LEU A 742 -12.19 -24.37 -3.72
CA LEU A 742 -10.95 -24.08 -3.00
C LEU A 742 -10.76 -25.01 -1.80
N LYS A 743 -11.80 -25.25 -0.98
CA LYS A 743 -11.76 -26.19 0.16
C LYS A 743 -11.37 -27.60 -0.30
N THR A 744 -11.92 -28.05 -1.43
CA THR A 744 -11.64 -29.39 -1.99
C THR A 744 -10.19 -29.51 -2.45
N VAL A 745 -9.73 -28.57 -3.30
CA VAL A 745 -8.38 -28.62 -3.88
C VAL A 745 -7.29 -28.41 -2.84
N CYS A 746 -7.51 -27.53 -1.87
CA CYS A 746 -6.51 -27.21 -0.85
C CYS A 746 -6.53 -28.16 0.35
N ARG A 747 -7.49 -29.09 0.47
CA ARG A 747 -7.60 -30.01 1.62
C ARG A 747 -6.30 -30.78 1.91
N PRO A 748 -5.56 -31.32 0.92
CA PRO A 748 -4.28 -32.01 1.18
C PRO A 748 -3.17 -31.10 1.73
N LEU A 749 -3.31 -29.78 1.60
CA LEU A 749 -2.35 -28.79 2.12
C LEU A 749 -2.62 -28.45 3.59
N VAL A 750 -3.90 -28.46 3.98
CA VAL A 750 -4.37 -28.12 5.33
C VAL A 750 -4.38 -29.34 6.24
N SER A 751 -4.88 -30.48 5.76
CA SER A 751 -5.04 -31.74 6.50
C SER A 751 -3.99 -32.78 6.09
N PRO A 752 -3.50 -33.65 6.99
CA PRO A 752 -2.48 -34.66 6.68
C PRO A 752 -3.02 -35.87 5.89
N LEU A 753 -3.79 -35.63 4.82
CA LEU A 753 -4.44 -36.70 4.05
C LEU A 753 -3.45 -37.73 3.49
N GLY A 754 -2.25 -37.29 3.09
CA GLY A 754 -1.21 -38.21 2.60
C GLY A 754 -0.75 -39.24 3.64
N GLN A 755 -0.77 -38.88 4.93
CA GLN A 755 -0.48 -39.82 6.01
C GLN A 755 -1.66 -40.77 6.25
N VAL A 756 -2.89 -40.26 6.20
CA VAL A 756 -4.12 -41.07 6.33
C VAL A 756 -4.19 -42.14 5.24
N LEU A 757 -3.89 -41.78 3.98
CA LEU A 757 -3.92 -42.70 2.84
C LEU A 757 -2.94 -43.88 2.99
N GLN A 758 -1.80 -43.70 3.67
CA GLN A 758 -0.81 -44.75 3.88
C GLN A 758 -1.26 -45.81 4.89
N LEU A 759 -2.32 -45.53 5.65
CA LEU A 759 -2.85 -46.43 6.68
C LEU A 759 -3.80 -47.47 6.09
N PHE A 760 -4.31 -47.25 4.87
CA PHE A 760 -5.28 -48.14 4.26
C PHE A 760 -4.57 -49.27 3.50
N PRO A 761 -4.76 -50.55 3.89
CA PRO A 761 -4.32 -51.68 3.10
C PRO A 761 -5.06 -51.70 1.76
N ARG A 762 -4.38 -52.12 0.69
CA ARG A 762 -5.00 -52.33 -0.62
C ARG A 762 -6.17 -53.31 -0.51
N GLY A 763 -7.28 -52.98 -1.17
CA GLY A 763 -8.51 -53.79 -1.15
C GLY A 763 -9.41 -53.59 0.07
N SER A 764 -9.00 -52.81 1.07
CA SER A 764 -9.86 -52.47 2.23
C SER A 764 -11.08 -51.63 1.82
N ARG A 765 -12.08 -51.56 2.69
CA ARG A 765 -13.28 -50.70 2.54
C ARG A 765 -13.19 -49.54 3.52
N VAL A 766 -13.33 -48.31 3.02
CA VAL A 766 -13.18 -47.08 3.81
C VAL A 766 -14.51 -46.35 3.92
N PHE A 767 -14.82 -45.84 5.11
CA PHE A 767 -15.95 -44.95 5.34
C PHE A 767 -15.49 -43.64 5.98
N ASP A 768 -15.81 -42.48 5.39
CA ASP A 768 -15.43 -41.15 5.90
C ASP A 768 -16.64 -40.42 6.48
N VAL A 769 -16.53 -40.00 7.74
CA VAL A 769 -17.55 -39.28 8.49
C VAL A 769 -17.36 -37.78 8.28
N ASP A 770 -18.41 -37.07 7.84
CA ASP A 770 -18.35 -35.68 7.36
C ASP A 770 -17.27 -35.47 6.28
N CYS A 771 -17.45 -36.22 5.19
CA CYS A 771 -16.47 -36.36 4.11
C CYS A 771 -16.32 -35.13 3.19
N GLY A 772 -17.16 -34.11 3.36
CA GLY A 772 -17.24 -32.93 2.50
C GLY A 772 -17.61 -33.28 1.07
N SER A 773 -16.80 -32.80 0.12
CA SER A 773 -16.95 -33.11 -1.31
C SER A 773 -16.38 -34.48 -1.73
N GLY A 774 -15.90 -35.29 -0.77
CA GLY A 774 -15.37 -36.63 -1.03
C GLY A 774 -13.92 -36.69 -1.53
N GLY A 775 -13.14 -35.61 -1.37
CA GLY A 775 -11.75 -35.55 -1.85
C GLY A 775 -10.82 -36.62 -1.23
N LEU A 776 -10.96 -36.94 0.06
CA LEU A 776 -10.20 -38.03 0.69
C LEU A 776 -10.59 -39.40 0.13
N LEU A 777 -11.89 -39.65 -0.03
CA LEU A 777 -12.41 -40.91 -0.59
C LEU A 777 -11.94 -41.14 -2.02
N HIS A 778 -11.89 -40.08 -2.84
CA HIS A 778 -11.33 -40.14 -4.18
C HIS A 778 -9.85 -40.56 -4.17
N LEU A 779 -9.03 -39.93 -3.31
CA LEU A 779 -7.61 -40.29 -3.19
C LEU A 779 -7.42 -41.71 -2.63
N ALA A 780 -8.29 -42.17 -1.71
CA ALA A 780 -8.23 -43.53 -1.19
C ALA A 780 -8.43 -44.58 -2.28
N LEU A 781 -9.37 -44.36 -3.22
CA LEU A 781 -9.60 -45.26 -4.35
C LEU A 781 -8.45 -45.29 -5.35
N ASN A 782 -7.87 -44.13 -5.65
CA ASN A 782 -6.89 -44.00 -6.74
C ASN A 782 -5.44 -44.20 -6.29
N ASP A 783 -5.10 -43.78 -5.07
CA ASP A 783 -3.72 -43.75 -4.60
C ASP A 783 -3.45 -44.88 -3.58
N ALA A 784 -4.37 -45.12 -2.64
CA ALA A 784 -4.25 -46.21 -1.67
C ALA A 784 -4.77 -47.56 -2.20
N GLY A 785 -5.61 -47.55 -3.24
CA GLY A 785 -6.13 -48.76 -3.89
C GLY A 785 -7.17 -49.51 -3.03
N VAL A 786 -8.03 -48.77 -2.32
CA VAL A 786 -9.15 -49.35 -1.55
C VAL A 786 -10.21 -49.92 -2.51
N SER A 787 -10.95 -50.95 -2.09
CA SER A 787 -11.94 -51.61 -2.94
C SER A 787 -13.23 -50.80 -3.04
N HIS A 788 -13.68 -50.22 -1.92
CA HIS A 788 -14.87 -49.38 -1.82
C HIS A 788 -14.63 -48.22 -0.86
N ALA A 789 -15.20 -47.06 -1.17
CA ALA A 789 -15.13 -45.85 -0.37
C ALA A 789 -16.54 -45.27 -0.23
N ALA A 790 -16.97 -44.99 1.00
CA ALA A 790 -18.26 -44.40 1.29
C ALA A 790 -18.13 -43.24 2.28
N GLY A 791 -19.10 -42.34 2.33
CA GLY A 791 -19.13 -41.30 3.34
C GLY A 791 -20.48 -40.60 3.42
N TYR A 792 -20.67 -39.84 4.48
CA TYR A 792 -21.77 -38.89 4.56
C TYR A 792 -21.25 -37.50 4.90
N ASP A 793 -22.05 -36.48 4.62
CA ASP A 793 -21.78 -35.11 5.06
C ASP A 793 -23.09 -34.37 5.33
N VAL A 794 -23.05 -33.44 6.30
CA VAL A 794 -24.20 -32.60 6.66
C VAL A 794 -24.55 -31.52 5.64
N SER A 795 -23.61 -31.16 4.77
CA SER A 795 -23.78 -30.15 3.74
C SER A 795 -24.33 -30.74 2.44
N SER A 796 -25.60 -30.47 2.13
CA SER A 796 -26.22 -30.85 0.86
C SER A 796 -25.46 -30.30 -0.36
N LYS A 797 -24.80 -29.14 -0.19
CA LYS A 797 -23.93 -28.53 -1.23
C LYS A 797 -22.64 -29.32 -1.44
N ALA A 798 -22.02 -29.82 -0.38
CA ALA A 798 -20.79 -30.62 -0.48
C ALA A 798 -21.09 -32.01 -1.07
N VAL A 799 -22.20 -32.63 -0.68
CA VAL A 799 -22.68 -33.90 -1.26
C VAL A 799 -23.09 -33.74 -2.73
N GLY A 800 -23.84 -32.68 -3.06
CA GLY A 800 -24.18 -32.37 -4.46
C GLY A 800 -22.95 -32.18 -5.34
N ALA A 801 -21.87 -31.62 -4.78
CA ALA A 801 -20.58 -31.59 -5.44
C ALA A 801 -19.98 -32.99 -5.61
N ALA A 802 -19.92 -33.78 -4.53
CA ALA A 802 -19.40 -35.16 -4.55
C ALA A 802 -20.07 -36.03 -5.63
N GLN A 803 -21.37 -35.81 -5.86
CA GLN A 803 -22.19 -36.53 -6.84
C GLN A 803 -22.01 -36.04 -8.30
N THR A 804 -21.51 -34.82 -8.51
CA THR A 804 -21.29 -34.22 -9.83
C THR A 804 -19.84 -34.31 -10.31
N LEU A 805 -18.94 -34.79 -9.45
CA LEU A 805 -17.52 -34.98 -9.75
C LEU A 805 -17.31 -36.16 -10.74
N PRO A 806 -16.33 -36.06 -11.67
CA PRO A 806 -16.04 -37.07 -12.70
C PRO A 806 -15.50 -38.40 -12.13
N TRP A 807 -15.34 -38.51 -10.81
CA TRP A 807 -14.88 -39.71 -10.12
C TRP A 807 -15.99 -40.58 -9.55
N ARG A 808 -17.25 -40.32 -9.94
CA ARG A 808 -18.38 -41.21 -9.64
C ARG A 808 -18.07 -42.60 -10.20
N SER A 809 -18.02 -43.57 -9.30
CA SER A 809 -17.87 -44.99 -9.64
C SER A 809 -18.80 -45.80 -8.75
N GLU A 810 -19.14 -47.03 -9.15
CA GLU A 810 -19.88 -47.96 -8.28
C GLU A 810 -19.14 -48.24 -6.95
N ARG A 811 -17.84 -47.90 -6.88
CA ARG A 811 -16.97 -48.03 -5.72
C ARG A 811 -16.94 -46.80 -4.80
N LEU A 812 -17.60 -45.69 -5.17
CA LEU A 812 -17.64 -44.44 -4.38
C LEU A 812 -19.08 -43.98 -4.10
N HIS A 813 -19.47 -43.89 -2.83
CA HIS A 813 -20.83 -43.50 -2.44
C HIS A 813 -20.84 -42.41 -1.36
N VAL A 814 -21.41 -41.23 -1.67
CA VAL A 814 -21.53 -40.11 -0.73
C VAL A 814 -22.99 -39.71 -0.56
N VAL A 815 -23.46 -39.65 0.69
CA VAL A 815 -24.85 -39.33 1.03
C VAL A 815 -24.97 -38.09 1.91
N HIS A 816 -26.06 -37.35 1.71
CA HIS A 816 -26.42 -36.23 2.58
C HIS A 816 -27.20 -36.76 3.79
N ARG A 817 -26.87 -36.27 4.98
CA ARG A 817 -27.58 -36.57 6.23
C ARG A 817 -27.71 -35.32 7.08
N MET A 818 -28.81 -35.13 7.78
CA MET A 818 -29.00 -33.94 8.63
C MET A 818 -28.43 -34.13 10.05
N PRO A 819 -27.97 -33.06 10.71
CA PRO A 819 -27.61 -33.08 12.13
C PRO A 819 -28.83 -33.51 12.98
N GLY A 820 -28.86 -34.78 13.39
CA GLY A 820 -30.00 -35.39 14.10
C GLY A 820 -30.39 -36.79 13.60
N GLU A 821 -30.02 -37.15 12.37
CA GLU A 821 -30.25 -38.49 11.81
C GLU A 821 -29.24 -39.55 12.31
N GLY A 822 -28.27 -39.12 13.12
CA GLY A 822 -27.20 -39.95 13.67
C GLY A 822 -26.24 -40.49 12.61
N VAL A 823 -25.16 -41.11 13.09
CA VAL A 823 -24.18 -41.78 12.21
C VAL A 823 -24.88 -42.96 11.48
N PRO A 824 -24.64 -43.20 10.18
CA PRO A 824 -25.18 -44.38 9.49
C PRO A 824 -24.57 -45.69 10.01
N ASP A 825 -25.11 -46.84 9.60
CA ASP A 825 -24.44 -48.12 9.84
C ASP A 825 -23.05 -48.13 9.17
N LEU A 826 -22.01 -48.41 9.96
CA LEU A 826 -20.60 -48.45 9.53
C LEU A 826 -20.07 -49.89 9.48
N SER A 827 -20.93 -50.89 9.66
CA SER A 827 -20.56 -52.30 9.68
C SER A 827 -19.94 -52.80 8.36
N GLY A 828 -20.19 -52.10 7.25
CA GLY A 828 -19.60 -52.40 5.94
C GLY A 828 -18.13 -51.95 5.76
N ALA A 829 -17.56 -51.20 6.72
CA ALA A 829 -16.22 -50.62 6.60
C ALA A 829 -15.16 -51.42 7.37
N ASP A 830 -13.95 -51.42 6.83
CA ASP A 830 -12.76 -51.94 7.52
C ASP A 830 -12.03 -50.79 8.24
N TYR A 831 -12.05 -49.60 7.64
CA TYR A 831 -11.52 -48.36 8.20
C TYR A 831 -12.59 -47.27 8.18
N VAL A 832 -12.77 -46.59 9.31
CA VAL A 832 -13.61 -45.39 9.43
C VAL A 832 -12.70 -44.20 9.65
N THR A 833 -12.90 -43.09 8.94
CA THR A 833 -12.13 -41.86 9.11
C THR A 833 -12.98 -40.74 9.66
N LEU A 834 -12.40 -39.98 10.59
CA LEU A 834 -12.96 -38.75 11.14
C LEU A 834 -11.86 -37.68 11.07
N CYS A 835 -11.85 -36.91 9.98
CA CYS A 835 -10.75 -36.01 9.62
C CYS A 835 -11.19 -34.54 9.61
N ASP A 836 -10.73 -33.77 10.60
CA ASP A 836 -11.05 -32.35 10.80
C ASP A 836 -12.55 -32.10 11.03
N VAL A 837 -13.14 -32.90 11.94
CA VAL A 837 -14.58 -32.88 12.21
C VAL A 837 -14.88 -32.72 13.70
N LEU A 838 -14.09 -33.35 14.58
CA LEU A 838 -14.40 -33.40 16.01
C LEU A 838 -14.37 -32.01 16.65
N HIS A 839 -13.58 -31.06 16.14
CA HIS A 839 -13.57 -29.67 16.61
C HIS A 839 -14.80 -28.84 16.19
N HIS A 840 -15.54 -29.27 15.17
CA HIS A 840 -16.83 -28.68 14.77
C HIS A 840 -18.00 -29.21 15.63
N VAL A 841 -17.84 -30.38 16.26
CA VAL A 841 -18.85 -30.96 17.15
C VAL A 841 -18.92 -30.14 18.45
N PRO A 842 -20.13 -29.78 18.94
CA PRO A 842 -20.30 -29.07 20.21
C PRO A 842 -19.57 -29.78 21.37
N PRO A 843 -18.88 -29.05 22.27
CA PRO A 843 -18.07 -29.64 23.34
C PRO A 843 -18.77 -30.73 24.15
N GLU A 844 -20.05 -30.53 24.48
CA GLU A 844 -20.91 -31.44 25.23
C GLU A 844 -21.30 -32.72 24.45
N ALA A 845 -21.26 -32.68 23.11
CA ALA A 845 -21.67 -33.77 22.24
C ALA A 845 -20.50 -34.63 21.71
N LYS A 846 -19.24 -34.22 21.92
CA LYS A 846 -18.07 -34.92 21.37
C LYS A 846 -17.95 -36.38 21.84
N ALA A 847 -18.15 -36.63 23.13
CA ALA A 847 -18.02 -37.96 23.70
C ALA A 847 -19.15 -38.89 23.22
N SER A 848 -20.40 -38.39 23.16
CA SER A 848 -21.54 -39.15 22.66
C SER A 848 -21.43 -39.40 21.15
N PHE A 849 -20.92 -38.45 20.38
CA PHE A 849 -20.68 -38.61 18.95
C PHE A 849 -19.63 -39.68 18.64
N LEU A 850 -18.47 -39.65 19.33
CA LEU A 850 -17.47 -40.70 19.19
C LEU A 850 -18.03 -42.07 19.59
N LYS A 851 -18.81 -42.13 20.68
CA LYS A 851 -19.48 -43.36 21.09
C LYS A 851 -20.43 -43.89 20.00
N ASP A 852 -21.25 -43.03 19.41
CA ASP A 852 -22.19 -43.41 18.32
C ASP A 852 -21.45 -44.00 17.10
N ILE A 853 -20.32 -43.40 16.70
CA ILE A 853 -19.45 -43.94 15.64
C ILE A 853 -18.97 -45.35 16.02
N THR A 854 -18.42 -45.50 17.22
CA THR A 854 -17.84 -46.78 17.66
C THR A 854 -18.88 -47.89 17.78
N GLU A 855 -20.12 -47.58 18.17
CA GLU A 855 -21.20 -48.56 18.28
C GLU A 855 -21.59 -49.12 16.91
N LYS A 856 -21.59 -48.28 15.87
CA LYS A 856 -21.98 -48.64 14.50
C LYS A 856 -20.87 -49.27 13.65
N MET A 857 -19.63 -49.27 14.15
CA MET A 857 -18.52 -50.01 13.52
C MET A 857 -18.64 -51.52 13.73
N ARG A 858 -18.14 -52.33 12.78
CA ARG A 858 -17.98 -53.78 13.02
C ARG A 858 -16.80 -54.08 13.96
N PRO A 859 -16.82 -55.19 14.72
CA PRO A 859 -15.66 -55.66 15.47
C PRO A 859 -14.43 -55.84 14.55
N GLY A 860 -13.25 -55.43 15.02
CA GLY A 860 -12.00 -55.43 14.27
C GLY A 860 -11.81 -54.26 13.29
N ALA A 861 -12.80 -53.38 13.11
CA ALA A 861 -12.63 -52.18 12.30
C ALA A 861 -11.80 -51.12 13.04
N VAL A 862 -11.06 -50.30 12.26
CA VAL A 862 -10.17 -49.25 12.78
C VAL A 862 -10.76 -47.87 12.50
N LEU A 863 -10.85 -47.04 13.53
CA LEU A 863 -11.14 -45.61 13.45
C LEU A 863 -9.81 -44.85 13.33
N VAL A 864 -9.69 -44.06 12.26
CA VAL A 864 -8.61 -43.10 12.03
C VAL A 864 -9.14 -41.70 12.38
N LEU A 865 -8.85 -41.24 13.59
CA LEU A 865 -9.21 -39.91 14.06
C LEU A 865 -8.06 -38.94 13.80
N VAL A 866 -8.31 -37.91 13.00
CA VAL A 866 -7.37 -36.81 12.75
C VAL A 866 -8.04 -35.49 13.10
N ASP A 867 -7.47 -34.75 14.04
CA ASP A 867 -8.02 -33.47 14.45
C ASP A 867 -6.95 -32.54 15.06
N ILE A 868 -7.31 -31.30 15.35
CA ILE A 868 -6.44 -30.23 15.82
C ILE A 868 -6.18 -30.37 17.32
N ASP A 869 -4.90 -30.42 17.69
CA ASP A 869 -4.44 -30.56 19.06
C ASP A 869 -4.54 -29.23 19.83
N ALA A 870 -5.53 -29.13 20.72
CA ALA A 870 -5.74 -27.95 21.56
C ALA A 870 -4.55 -27.62 22.49
N SER A 871 -3.67 -28.59 22.79
CA SER A 871 -2.47 -28.34 23.61
C SER A 871 -1.46 -27.41 22.92
N ARG A 872 -1.57 -27.22 21.60
CA ARG A 872 -0.66 -26.41 20.77
C ARG A 872 -1.26 -25.04 20.46
N ARG A 873 -1.31 -24.17 21.48
CA ARG A 873 -2.00 -22.86 21.47
C ARG A 873 -1.80 -22.01 20.21
N GLY A 874 -0.56 -21.82 19.74
CA GLY A 874 -0.30 -20.96 18.56
C GLY A 874 -0.85 -21.51 17.24
N GLY A 875 -0.75 -22.82 17.01
CA GLY A 875 -1.29 -23.44 15.79
C GLY A 875 -2.80 -23.65 15.87
N SER A 876 -3.33 -23.96 17.05
CA SER A 876 -4.76 -24.08 17.33
C SER A 876 -5.49 -22.74 17.12
N TRP A 877 -4.89 -21.63 17.57
CA TRP A 877 -5.44 -20.29 17.32
C TRP A 877 -5.48 -19.93 15.82
N MET A 878 -4.42 -20.26 15.07
CA MET A 878 -4.41 -20.09 13.62
C MET A 878 -5.49 -20.93 12.92
N ASN A 879 -5.79 -22.13 13.44
CA ASN A 879 -6.88 -22.95 12.93
C ASN A 879 -8.25 -22.30 13.20
N GLN A 880 -8.48 -21.79 14.42
CA GLN A 880 -9.72 -21.07 14.75
C GLN A 880 -9.96 -19.86 13.85
N LEU A 881 -8.90 -19.07 13.56
CA LEU A 881 -9.00 -17.96 12.63
C LEU A 881 -9.32 -18.43 11.20
N HIS A 882 -8.69 -19.53 10.76
CA HIS A 882 -8.97 -20.15 9.46
C HIS A 882 -10.44 -20.59 9.35
N ASP A 883 -10.99 -21.29 10.34
CA ASP A 883 -12.36 -21.78 10.31
C ASP A 883 -13.39 -20.65 10.45
N LEU A 884 -13.07 -19.58 11.19
CA LEU A 884 -13.91 -18.37 11.23
C LEU A 884 -14.02 -17.71 9.85
N ILE A 885 -12.94 -17.68 9.08
CA ILE A 885 -12.92 -17.07 7.73
C ILE A 885 -13.57 -18.01 6.69
N VAL A 886 -13.31 -19.30 6.78
CA VAL A 886 -13.61 -20.28 5.73
C VAL A 886 -14.93 -21.02 5.96
N SER A 887 -15.28 -21.26 7.21
CA SER A 887 -16.50 -21.99 7.62
C SER A 887 -17.48 -21.10 8.42
N GLN A 888 -17.10 -19.86 8.77
CA GLN A 888 -17.91 -18.92 9.56
C GLN A 888 -18.30 -19.45 10.95
N GLU A 889 -17.48 -20.34 11.49
CA GLU A 889 -17.74 -21.05 12.74
C GLU A 889 -16.62 -20.81 13.74
N TRP A 890 -16.99 -20.68 15.02
CA TRP A 890 -16.03 -20.66 16.12
C TRP A 890 -15.86 -22.06 16.69
N VAL A 891 -14.78 -22.73 16.32
CA VAL A 891 -14.54 -24.14 16.64
C VAL A 891 -13.75 -24.32 17.94
N VAL A 892 -14.03 -25.41 18.66
CA VAL A 892 -13.37 -25.73 19.93
C VAL A 892 -12.59 -27.03 19.75
N PRO A 893 -11.27 -27.00 19.55
CA PRO A 893 -10.47 -28.23 19.45
C PRO A 893 -10.33 -28.94 20.81
N VAL A 894 -9.94 -30.20 20.79
CA VAL A 894 -9.62 -30.99 21.99
C VAL A 894 -8.15 -31.40 21.99
N ALA A 895 -7.55 -31.61 23.16
CA ALA A 895 -6.18 -32.12 23.21
C ALA A 895 -6.18 -33.63 22.93
N ALA A 896 -5.09 -34.15 22.34
CA ALA A 896 -4.99 -35.55 21.94
C ALA A 896 -5.30 -36.54 23.08
N HIS A 897 -4.79 -36.27 24.29
CA HIS A 897 -5.04 -37.10 25.48
C HIS A 897 -6.53 -37.15 25.89
N VAL A 898 -7.30 -36.07 25.64
CA VAL A 898 -8.74 -36.03 25.93
C VAL A 898 -9.50 -36.87 24.92
N ALA A 899 -9.19 -36.72 23.62
CA ALA A 899 -9.79 -37.54 22.57
C ALA A 899 -9.49 -39.03 22.77
N ARG A 900 -8.26 -39.37 23.19
CA ARG A 900 -7.87 -40.73 23.58
C ARG A 900 -8.75 -41.27 24.71
N SER A 901 -8.94 -40.51 25.78
CA SER A 901 -9.78 -40.92 26.91
C SER A 901 -11.24 -41.14 26.48
N MET A 902 -11.79 -40.29 25.62
CA MET A 902 -13.14 -40.46 25.07
C MET A 902 -13.27 -41.77 24.27
N LEU A 903 -12.29 -42.09 23.42
CA LEU A 903 -12.27 -43.33 22.63
C LEU A 903 -12.13 -44.59 23.50
N GLN A 904 -11.30 -44.54 24.54
CA GLN A 904 -11.15 -45.64 25.49
C GLN A 904 -12.44 -45.87 26.30
N GLN A 905 -13.11 -44.80 26.72
CA GLN A 905 -14.42 -44.88 27.38
C GLN A 905 -15.52 -45.42 26.46
N ALA A 906 -15.40 -45.19 25.14
CA ALA A 906 -16.25 -45.79 24.12
C ALA A 906 -15.91 -47.25 23.80
N GLY A 907 -14.95 -47.87 24.51
CA GLY A 907 -14.59 -49.28 24.38
C GLY A 907 -13.59 -49.59 23.26
N MET A 908 -12.91 -48.59 22.70
CA MET A 908 -11.90 -48.79 21.66
C MET A 908 -10.51 -49.03 22.23
N VAL A 909 -9.71 -49.84 21.52
CA VAL A 909 -8.29 -50.09 21.84
C VAL A 909 -7.42 -49.19 20.98
N ILE A 910 -6.64 -48.31 21.61
CA ILE A 910 -5.73 -47.40 20.90
C ILE A 910 -4.52 -48.19 20.40
N ARG A 911 -4.33 -48.22 19.08
CA ARG A 911 -3.20 -48.87 18.40
C ARG A 911 -2.01 -47.93 18.25
N GLU A 912 -2.26 -46.71 17.85
CA GLU A 912 -1.24 -45.70 17.60
C GLU A 912 -1.78 -44.31 17.91
N GLU A 913 -0.91 -43.44 18.43
CA GLU A 913 -1.15 -42.01 18.57
C GLU A 913 0.10 -41.29 18.06
N SER A 914 -0.07 -40.39 17.09
CA SER A 914 1.03 -39.61 16.53
C SER A 914 0.64 -38.15 16.37
N PHE A 915 1.65 -37.28 16.42
CA PHE A 915 1.48 -35.86 16.14
C PHE A 915 1.90 -35.58 14.70
N VAL A 916 1.01 -34.95 13.93
CA VAL A 916 1.26 -34.60 12.54
C VAL A 916 1.04 -33.11 12.34
N ARG A 917 2.06 -32.42 11.83
CA ARG A 917 1.91 -31.00 11.47
C ARG A 917 1.67 -30.83 9.97
N SER A 918 0.60 -30.12 9.64
CA SER A 918 0.28 -29.70 8.27
C SER A 918 0.36 -28.19 8.19
N LEU A 919 1.34 -27.64 7.46
CA LEU A 919 1.64 -26.20 7.52
C LEU A 919 1.72 -25.69 8.97
N TRP A 920 0.90 -24.73 9.39
CA TRP A 920 0.81 -24.25 10.77
C TRP A 920 -0.20 -25.03 11.64
N TYR A 921 -0.97 -25.95 11.06
CA TYR A 921 -2.01 -26.74 11.73
C TYR A 921 -1.41 -27.91 12.54
N PRO A 922 -1.63 -27.94 13.87
CA PRO A 922 -1.12 -28.98 14.74
C PRO A 922 -2.12 -30.13 14.85
N HIS A 923 -2.01 -31.18 14.03
CA HIS A 923 -2.92 -32.32 14.12
C HIS A 923 -2.38 -33.39 15.06
N TYR A 924 -3.28 -34.10 15.73
CA TYR A 924 -3.01 -35.45 16.23
C TYR A 924 -3.71 -36.46 15.33
N LEU A 925 -3.14 -37.68 15.25
CA LEU A 925 -3.71 -38.83 14.56
C LEU A 925 -3.78 -39.98 15.55
N ILE A 926 -4.98 -40.51 15.77
CA ILE A 926 -5.24 -41.66 16.66
C ILE A 926 -5.82 -42.79 15.82
N LEU A 927 -5.17 -43.95 15.89
CA LEU A 927 -5.69 -45.23 15.39
C LEU A 927 -6.34 -45.98 16.55
N ALA A 928 -7.64 -46.21 16.48
CA ALA A 928 -8.39 -46.91 17.50
C ALA A 928 -9.13 -48.10 16.88
N GLU A 929 -8.92 -49.31 17.40
CA GLU A 929 -9.56 -50.52 16.90
C GLU A 929 -10.73 -50.93 17.80
N LYS A 930 -11.84 -51.34 17.18
CA LYS A 930 -12.97 -51.94 17.90
C LYS A 930 -12.61 -53.39 18.28
N PRO A 931 -12.58 -53.76 19.57
CA PRO A 931 -12.23 -55.11 19.99
C PRO A 931 -13.08 -56.18 19.30
N SER A 932 -12.47 -57.31 18.95
CA SER A 932 -13.11 -58.45 18.27
C SER A 932 -13.99 -59.33 19.17
N VAL A 933 -14.11 -59.03 20.48
CA VAL A 933 -14.91 -59.77 21.47
C VAL A 933 -15.50 -58.80 22.50
N PRO A 934 -16.76 -58.93 22.96
CA PRO A 934 -17.30 -58.12 24.04
C PRO A 934 -16.67 -58.53 25.37
N SER A 935 -15.78 -57.70 25.94
CA SER A 935 -15.25 -57.94 27.28
C SER A 935 -16.28 -57.53 28.34
N ALA A 936 -17.12 -58.48 28.74
CA ALA A 936 -17.83 -58.42 30.01
C ALA A 936 -16.89 -58.87 31.13
N THR A 937 -16.36 -57.93 31.92
CA THR A 937 -16.16 -58.12 33.38
C THR A 937 -15.83 -56.77 34.05
N PRO A 938 -16.41 -56.48 35.23
CA PRO A 938 -16.38 -55.17 35.87
C PRO A 938 -15.07 -54.95 36.64
N ALA A 939 -14.60 -53.71 36.67
CA ALA A 939 -13.51 -53.30 37.53
C ALA A 939 -13.90 -53.50 39.01
N LYS A 940 -13.21 -54.44 39.67
CA LYS A 940 -13.24 -54.65 41.12
C LYS A 940 -12.45 -53.52 41.81
N PRO A 941 -12.93 -52.93 42.92
CA PRO A 941 -12.25 -51.84 43.61
C PRO A 941 -11.25 -52.36 44.65
N LEU A 942 -10.16 -51.61 44.87
CA LEU A 942 -9.34 -51.69 46.09
C LEU A 942 -8.59 -50.36 46.34
N ALA A 943 -9.17 -49.53 47.21
CA ALA A 943 -8.69 -49.04 48.52
C ALA A 943 -7.17 -48.71 48.79
N PRO A 944 -6.88 -47.89 49.83
CA PRO A 944 -5.89 -46.79 49.80
C PRO A 944 -4.65 -46.95 50.73
N MET A 945 -3.86 -45.86 50.87
CA MET A 945 -2.73 -45.54 51.78
C MET A 945 -1.36 -45.45 51.06
N SER A 946 -0.44 -44.50 51.28
CA SER A 946 -0.26 -43.42 52.28
C SER A 946 0.80 -42.40 51.76
N ALA A 947 0.77 -41.16 52.27
CA ALA A 947 1.89 -40.18 52.22
C ALA A 947 3.09 -40.67 53.06
N ALA A 948 4.34 -40.18 53.06
CA ALA A 948 4.99 -38.88 52.74
C ALA A 948 6.54 -39.13 52.73
N PRO A 949 7.45 -38.16 52.98
CA PRO A 949 7.67 -36.83 52.40
C PRO A 949 9.09 -36.70 51.74
N GLY A 950 9.32 -35.65 50.93
CA GLY A 950 10.63 -35.30 50.39
C GLY A 950 10.56 -34.42 49.15
#